data_AF-A0A933XK42-F1
#
_entry.id   AF-A0A933XK42-F1
#
_cell.length_a   1.000
_cell.length_b   1.000
_cell.length_c   1.000
_cell.angle_alpha   90.00
_cell.angle_beta   90.00
_cell.angle_gamma   90.00
#
_symmetry.space_group_name_H-M   'P 1'
#
loop_
_entity.id
_entity.type
_entity.pdbx_description
1 polymer ?
#
loop_
_entity_poly.entity_id
_entity_poly.type
_entity_poly.pdbx_seq_one_letter_code
_entity_poly.pdbx_strand_id
1 'polypeptide(L)'
;MLTTTDKLLQNGCEREKKDKLCRSHGGESCAFDGAMIVLQPIADTAHIVHGPIACCGNSWEGRGTLSSTGNLHKMGFTTDMNEMDIVYGSEEKLYRAIVQTYERIRPKAIFVYATCVSGLIGEDLESVCKKAETELAIRVIPVNAPGFVGPKNLGNRIAGEVLLDYVIGTGELSNNPPAPPFAKGGDTPLTPLIRGELFPPLKKGNEGGFLNLIGEYNIAGDLWLVEPLLKEAGIRVLSRITGDSTFEEITYAHHAKLNVVVCSRALINVAKEMERRYSIPYIEVSFFGKAEMSKALMLIAEKLQEGGEKFNCKIPLYQEGLGVCFPSLEKRGQGRFYQIEPIITREEKRLAERLKSFSYLKGKKAVLYTGGVKSWSFISALLDLGIEIVAVGTKKSTFEDEEKMKEILGEDAPLVEDVTPKNLLKLMKGRNADILVAGGRNQYLAIKEGFPFVDVNQERHIAYAGYDGLVNLAEQISNSIRFYEGHKSYKTYMTYMTYKNVVINPLKHSRSIGAALAFQGIHNAIPIIHGAQGCNFLAKVLLTKHFREPIALQSTKLFTEDVVMGSEGNLVKTIEGIIEKNNPDVIGVLTSGLSEVKGDDVGDTIKDSRFKTQNSKSNIIHISTPDYAGGLETGYAKAVEEVIDSIVSKSEAAQFVIPACRESSFKNDPGQAGMTEQKYSHIRINRLVNVLAGSHLTPADFTELREMIESFGLKPIILPDLSALDGSRQGFSTLAVGGTKVDDITAMSQSAFTLAIGASMESPAKLLNEKLGIEYSVIESLSGLNDTDVFMQTLSFLSGNPVPAKYERQRRILLDGMRDAHFYFGGKKVCLALEPDMALQASRWINEMGAEVKLTIIPQHIEDTDKICAKDVIVGDLFCIDGEFDLLISNSHAQDTAKRLAVPLYQSGFPAYKVIGNTSKVTIGYRGTLAIMNEVANLLLHKIKKE
;
A
#
# COMPACT_ATOMS: atom_id res chain seq x y z
N MET A 1 20.07 -13.92 -36.84
CA MET A 1 19.73 -14.91 -35.81
C MET A 1 18.23 -14.84 -35.60
N LEU A 2 17.54 -15.97 -35.50
CA LEU A 2 16.11 -15.99 -35.16
C LEU A 2 15.96 -15.56 -33.70
N THR A 3 15.06 -14.62 -33.40
CA THR A 3 14.75 -14.25 -32.01
C THR A 3 14.19 -15.47 -31.26
N THR A 4 14.25 -15.50 -29.93
CA THR A 4 13.63 -16.55 -29.10
C THR A 4 12.15 -16.77 -29.47
N THR A 5 11.44 -15.68 -29.75
CA THR A 5 10.06 -15.70 -30.23
C THR A 5 9.91 -16.37 -31.60
N ASP A 6 10.84 -16.12 -32.54
CA ASP A 6 10.83 -16.76 -33.86
C ASP A 6 11.08 -18.26 -33.78
N LYS A 7 11.93 -18.74 -32.87
CA LYS A 7 12.17 -20.18 -32.64
C LYS A 7 10.89 -20.89 -32.19
N LEU A 8 10.11 -20.26 -31.31
CA LEU A 8 8.84 -20.78 -30.80
C LEU A 8 7.71 -20.77 -31.84
N LEU A 9 7.70 -19.77 -32.72
CA LEU A 9 6.74 -19.65 -33.81
C LEU A 9 7.08 -20.61 -34.98
N GLN A 10 8.37 -20.84 -35.27
CA GLN A 10 8.82 -21.74 -36.33
C GLN A 10 8.72 -23.23 -35.96
N ASN A 11 9.03 -23.60 -34.71
CA ASN A 11 8.90 -24.98 -34.21
C ASN A 11 7.47 -25.32 -33.73
N GLY A 12 6.47 -24.61 -34.26
CA GLY A 12 5.06 -24.75 -33.92
C GLY A 12 4.53 -26.16 -34.16
N CYS A 13 4.46 -26.94 -33.09
CA CYS A 13 3.53 -28.06 -32.86
C CYS A 13 3.47 -29.11 -34.00
N GLU A 14 4.42 -30.04 -34.03
CA GLU A 14 4.33 -31.23 -34.89
C GLU A 14 3.13 -32.15 -34.57
N ARG A 15 2.38 -31.88 -33.50
CA ARG A 15 1.08 -32.51 -33.22
C ARG A 15 0.13 -31.56 -32.51
N GLU A 16 -0.56 -30.70 -33.28
CA GLU A 16 -1.99 -30.34 -33.14
C GLU A 16 -2.30 -29.09 -33.99
N LYS A 17 -3.29 -29.23 -34.88
CA LYS A 17 -3.92 -28.24 -35.78
C LYS A 17 -3.48 -26.77 -35.61
N LYS A 18 -2.83 -26.21 -36.64
CA LYS A 18 -2.44 -24.78 -36.77
C LYS A 18 -3.58 -23.77 -36.53
N ASP A 19 -4.84 -24.17 -36.70
CA ASP A 19 -6.01 -23.32 -36.43
C ASP A 19 -6.28 -23.09 -34.93
N LYS A 20 -5.61 -23.87 -34.06
CA LYS A 20 -5.50 -23.62 -32.63
C LYS A 20 -4.11 -23.06 -32.34
N LEU A 21 -3.82 -21.85 -32.82
CA LEU A 21 -2.93 -20.96 -32.06
C LEU A 21 -3.35 -21.06 -30.59
N CYS A 22 -2.44 -21.02 -29.63
CA CYS A 22 -2.71 -21.15 -28.19
C CYS A 22 -3.69 -20.04 -27.71
N ARG A 23 -4.96 -20.15 -28.10
CA ARG A 23 -6.06 -19.23 -27.84
C ARG A 23 -6.72 -19.79 -26.61
N SER A 24 -6.28 -19.28 -25.47
CA SER A 24 -6.94 -19.53 -24.21
C SER A 24 -8.40 -19.12 -24.30
N HIS A 25 -9.29 -19.97 -23.81
CA HIS A 25 -10.68 -19.58 -23.58
C HIS A 25 -10.64 -18.53 -22.45
N GLY A 26 -11.28 -17.37 -22.66
CA GLY A 26 -10.95 -16.10 -21.99
C GLY A 26 -10.76 -16.16 -20.46
N GLY A 27 -9.81 -15.36 -19.96
CA GLY A 27 -9.46 -15.26 -18.54
C GLY A 27 -7.94 -15.17 -18.26
N GLU A 28 -7.08 -15.31 -19.27
CA GLU A 28 -5.63 -15.39 -19.09
C GLU A 28 -4.91 -14.03 -19.14
N SER A 29 -3.77 -13.98 -18.44
CA SER A 29 -2.82 -12.86 -18.44
C SER A 29 -1.93 -12.87 -19.70
N CYS A 30 -1.05 -11.86 -19.86
CA CYS A 30 -0.20 -11.72 -21.06
C CYS A 30 1.12 -12.50 -20.98
N ALA A 31 1.85 -12.58 -22.11
CA ALA A 31 3.15 -13.26 -22.20
C ALA A 31 4.19 -12.68 -21.22
N PHE A 32 4.26 -11.36 -21.07
CA PHE A 32 5.13 -10.72 -20.07
C PHE A 32 4.86 -11.25 -18.65
N ASP A 33 3.58 -11.33 -18.27
CA ASP A 33 3.19 -11.85 -16.97
C ASP A 33 3.58 -13.32 -16.79
N GLY A 34 3.43 -14.13 -17.83
CA GLY A 34 3.88 -15.53 -17.81
C GLY A 34 5.39 -15.66 -17.59
N ALA A 35 6.19 -14.85 -18.29
CA ALA A 35 7.63 -14.88 -18.14
C ALA A 35 8.07 -14.49 -16.71
N MET A 36 7.41 -13.49 -16.13
CA MET A 36 7.63 -13.07 -14.75
C MET A 36 7.26 -14.16 -13.75
N ILE A 37 6.13 -14.84 -13.90
CA ILE A 37 5.71 -15.94 -13.00
C ILE A 37 6.78 -17.01 -12.89
N VAL A 38 7.45 -17.33 -13.99
CA VAL A 38 8.49 -18.35 -14.01
C VAL A 38 9.79 -17.82 -13.41
N LEU A 39 10.27 -16.65 -13.84
CA LEU A 39 11.61 -16.21 -13.49
C LEU A 39 11.69 -15.46 -12.16
N GLN A 40 10.65 -14.73 -11.79
CA GLN A 40 10.65 -13.91 -10.56
C GLN A 40 10.94 -14.72 -9.29
N PRO A 41 10.42 -15.95 -9.09
CA PRO A 41 10.67 -16.74 -7.88
C PRO A 41 12.14 -17.04 -7.52
N ILE A 42 13.09 -16.79 -8.43
CA ILE A 42 14.53 -16.93 -8.20
C ILE A 42 14.97 -15.88 -7.16
N ALA A 43 15.36 -16.34 -5.98
CA ALA A 43 15.34 -15.54 -4.76
C ALA A 43 16.34 -14.38 -4.70
N ASP A 44 17.49 -14.53 -5.37
CA ASP A 44 18.65 -13.65 -5.29
C ASP A 44 18.92 -12.87 -6.58
N THR A 45 17.91 -12.76 -7.45
CA THR A 45 17.97 -12.02 -8.72
C THR A 45 17.06 -10.80 -8.74
N ALA A 46 17.50 -9.73 -9.41
CA ALA A 46 16.68 -8.55 -9.64
C ALA A 46 15.96 -8.65 -11.00
N HIS A 47 14.70 -8.20 -11.04
CA HIS A 47 13.84 -8.29 -12.23
C HIS A 47 13.42 -6.89 -12.68
N ILE A 48 14.11 -6.34 -13.68
CA ILE A 48 13.87 -4.99 -14.22
C ILE A 48 12.85 -5.05 -15.35
N VAL A 49 11.70 -4.41 -15.14
CA VAL A 49 10.67 -4.24 -16.16
C VAL A 49 11.00 -3.01 -17.00
N HIS A 50 11.37 -3.23 -18.27
CA HIS A 50 11.64 -2.13 -19.19
C HIS A 50 10.34 -1.71 -19.89
N GLY A 51 9.72 -0.65 -19.38
CA GLY A 51 8.42 -0.18 -19.86
C GLY A 51 7.81 0.91 -18.99
N PRO A 52 6.58 1.36 -19.34
CA PRO A 52 5.78 2.23 -18.48
C PRO A 52 5.40 1.56 -17.16
N ILE A 53 4.98 2.36 -16.17
CA ILE A 53 4.70 1.90 -14.79
C ILE A 53 3.70 0.74 -14.70
N ALA A 54 2.73 0.68 -15.62
CA ALA A 54 1.64 -0.29 -15.58
C ALA A 54 2.12 -1.74 -15.45
N CYS A 55 3.16 -2.13 -16.18
CA CYS A 55 3.65 -3.51 -16.15
C CYS A 55 4.34 -3.88 -14.83
N CYS A 56 4.82 -2.90 -14.05
CA CYS A 56 5.50 -3.16 -12.78
C CYS A 56 4.58 -3.73 -11.70
N GLY A 57 3.26 -3.53 -11.78
CA GLY A 57 2.33 -4.14 -10.82
C GLY A 57 2.38 -5.69 -10.83
N ASN A 58 2.81 -6.30 -11.94
CA ASN A 58 3.02 -7.75 -12.02
C ASN A 58 4.33 -8.22 -11.40
N SER A 59 5.31 -7.32 -11.21
CA SER A 59 6.66 -7.64 -10.71
C SER A 59 6.83 -7.47 -9.20
N TRP A 60 5.75 -7.25 -8.43
CA TRP A 60 5.83 -7.02 -6.98
C TRP A 60 5.22 -8.17 -6.15
N GLU A 61 5.87 -8.49 -5.03
CA GLU A 61 5.43 -9.39 -3.95
C GLU A 61 5.43 -10.89 -4.29
N GLY A 62 6.04 -11.27 -5.43
CA GLY A 62 6.34 -12.67 -5.78
C GLY A 62 5.11 -13.61 -5.80
N ARG A 63 3.89 -13.05 -5.85
CA ARG A 63 2.61 -13.79 -5.81
C ARG A 63 2.50 -14.81 -4.67
N GLY A 64 3.08 -14.50 -3.50
CA GLY A 64 3.05 -15.38 -2.33
C GLY A 64 4.19 -16.39 -2.26
N THR A 65 5.12 -16.37 -3.22
CA THR A 65 6.37 -17.14 -3.18
C THR A 65 7.18 -16.76 -1.95
N LEU A 66 7.53 -17.75 -1.13
CA LEU A 66 8.47 -17.58 -0.03
C LEU A 66 9.88 -17.99 -0.44
N SER A 67 10.87 -17.36 0.17
CA SER A 67 12.25 -17.82 0.05
C SER A 67 12.98 -17.75 1.37
N SER A 68 13.90 -18.69 1.53
CA SER A 68 14.85 -18.83 2.64
C SER A 68 16.17 -18.08 2.38
N THR A 69 16.45 -17.66 1.14
CA THR A 69 17.70 -16.96 0.76
C THR A 69 17.56 -15.43 0.76
N GLY A 70 16.33 -14.90 0.70
CA GLY A 70 16.11 -13.45 0.74
C GLY A 70 14.70 -13.03 0.29
N ASN A 71 14.53 -11.72 0.05
CA ASN A 71 13.28 -11.14 -0.46
C ASN A 71 13.50 -10.30 -1.73
N LEU A 72 14.65 -10.44 -2.39
CA LEU A 72 14.98 -9.61 -3.56
C LEU A 72 13.99 -9.86 -4.71
N HIS A 73 13.60 -11.11 -4.92
CA HIS A 73 12.55 -11.49 -5.89
C HIS A 73 11.20 -10.80 -5.68
N LYS A 74 10.91 -10.33 -4.46
CA LYS A 74 9.66 -9.64 -4.14
C LYS A 74 9.71 -8.15 -4.48
N MET A 75 10.88 -7.60 -4.74
CA MET A 75 11.05 -6.18 -5.05
C MET A 75 10.66 -5.91 -6.52
N GLY A 76 9.95 -4.81 -6.76
CA GLY A 76 9.61 -4.35 -8.10
C GLY A 76 10.68 -3.40 -8.64
N PHE A 77 11.20 -3.63 -9.84
CA PHE A 77 12.11 -2.71 -10.52
C PHE A 77 11.53 -2.34 -11.88
N THR A 78 11.54 -1.06 -12.22
CA THR A 78 11.08 -0.58 -13.52
C THR A 78 11.85 0.63 -14.01
N THR A 79 11.96 0.80 -15.31
CA THR A 79 12.49 2.03 -15.91
C THR A 79 11.48 3.16 -15.90
N ASP A 80 10.18 2.90 -15.69
CA ASP A 80 9.08 3.89 -15.78
C ASP A 80 9.26 4.80 -17.00
N MET A 81 9.17 4.21 -18.20
CA MET A 81 9.32 4.95 -19.46
C MET A 81 8.28 6.06 -19.53
N ASN A 82 8.74 7.28 -19.82
CA ASN A 82 7.90 8.44 -20.05
C ASN A 82 7.73 8.71 -21.57
N GLU A 83 7.00 9.75 -21.92
CA GLU A 83 6.77 10.14 -23.32
C GLU A 83 8.08 10.41 -24.09
N MET A 84 9.05 11.08 -23.48
CA MET A 84 10.33 11.39 -24.12
C MET A 84 11.15 10.13 -24.37
N ASP A 85 11.11 9.17 -23.45
CA ASP A 85 11.75 7.86 -23.62
C ASP A 85 11.16 7.09 -24.81
N ILE A 86 9.87 7.27 -25.07
CA ILE A 86 9.19 6.61 -26.20
C ILE A 86 9.56 7.28 -27.53
N VAL A 87 9.60 8.62 -27.56
CA VAL A 87 9.90 9.38 -28.78
C VAL A 87 11.37 9.26 -29.19
N TYR A 88 12.30 9.30 -28.23
CA TYR A 88 13.74 9.35 -28.50
C TYR A 88 14.49 8.02 -28.27
N GLY A 89 13.81 7.01 -27.73
CA GLY A 89 14.41 5.75 -27.32
C GLY A 89 14.96 5.80 -25.88
N SER A 90 15.01 4.65 -25.22
CA SER A 90 15.26 4.54 -23.79
C SER A 90 16.34 3.52 -23.41
N GLU A 91 17.10 3.02 -24.39
CA GLU A 91 18.21 2.07 -24.20
C GLU A 91 19.28 2.59 -23.23
N GLU A 92 19.65 3.88 -23.32
CA GLU A 92 20.61 4.49 -22.40
C GLU A 92 20.04 4.62 -20.98
N LYS A 93 18.72 4.90 -20.87
CA LYS A 93 18.02 4.90 -19.58
C LYS A 93 18.01 3.49 -18.98
N LEU A 94 17.75 2.45 -19.78
CA LEU A 94 17.82 1.06 -19.36
C LEU A 94 19.22 0.67 -18.87
N TYR A 95 20.26 1.00 -19.63
CA TYR A 95 21.63 0.74 -19.25
C TYR A 95 21.96 1.35 -17.87
N ARG A 96 21.62 2.63 -17.67
CA ARG A 96 21.78 3.30 -16.38
C ARG A 96 20.93 2.68 -15.27
N ALA A 97 19.72 2.22 -15.60
CA ALA A 97 18.84 1.54 -14.66
C ALA A 97 19.46 0.22 -14.15
N ILE A 98 20.09 -0.56 -15.04
CA ILE A 98 20.79 -1.80 -14.70
C ILE A 98 21.97 -1.51 -13.77
N VAL A 99 22.82 -0.52 -14.12
CA VAL A 99 23.97 -0.11 -13.29
C VAL A 99 23.49 0.37 -11.91
N GLN A 100 22.51 1.27 -11.86
CA GLN A 100 21.96 1.78 -10.60
C GLN A 100 21.35 0.68 -9.73
N THR A 101 20.71 -0.32 -10.34
CA THR A 101 20.17 -1.49 -9.62
C THR A 101 21.30 -2.29 -8.98
N TYR A 102 22.38 -2.54 -9.73
CA TYR A 102 23.54 -3.25 -9.21
C TYR A 102 24.22 -2.50 -8.07
N GLU A 103 24.43 -1.20 -8.22
CA GLU A 103 25.08 -0.36 -7.20
C GLU A 103 24.30 -0.34 -5.87
N ARG A 104 22.96 -0.28 -5.96
CA ARG A 104 22.08 -0.18 -4.77
C ARG A 104 21.84 -1.52 -4.08
N ILE A 105 21.75 -2.61 -4.85
CA ILE A 105 21.22 -3.90 -4.34
C ILE A 105 22.22 -5.05 -4.42
N ARG A 106 23.20 -5.00 -5.34
CA ARG A 106 24.20 -6.06 -5.59
C ARG A 106 23.58 -7.47 -5.80
N PRO A 107 22.63 -7.64 -6.75
CA PRO A 107 22.01 -8.93 -7.04
C PRO A 107 23.00 -9.93 -7.67
N LYS A 108 22.67 -11.23 -7.66
CA LYS A 108 23.50 -12.27 -8.29
C LYS A 108 23.37 -12.30 -9.81
N ALA A 109 22.18 -11.99 -10.31
CA ALA A 109 21.90 -11.75 -11.73
C ALA A 109 20.75 -10.75 -11.88
N ILE A 110 20.65 -10.15 -13.06
CA ILE A 110 19.58 -9.20 -13.41
C ILE A 110 18.84 -9.74 -14.64
N PHE A 111 17.53 -9.93 -14.53
CA PHE A 111 16.66 -10.20 -15.67
C PHE A 111 16.00 -8.89 -16.14
N VAL A 112 16.04 -8.63 -17.45
CA VAL A 112 15.52 -7.40 -18.06
C VAL A 112 14.39 -7.75 -19.02
N TYR A 113 13.19 -7.25 -18.77
CA TYR A 113 11.99 -7.66 -19.51
C TYR A 113 11.55 -6.60 -20.51
N ALA A 114 11.35 -6.98 -21.77
CA ALA A 114 10.63 -6.16 -22.72
C ALA A 114 9.13 -6.21 -22.45
N THR A 115 8.48 -5.05 -22.52
CA THR A 115 7.03 -4.89 -22.41
C THR A 115 6.42 -4.56 -23.78
N CYS A 116 5.11 -4.30 -23.83
CA CYS A 116 4.44 -3.93 -25.08
C CYS A 116 5.04 -2.68 -25.73
N VAL A 117 5.45 -1.68 -24.95
CA VAL A 117 5.96 -0.40 -25.48
C VAL A 117 7.38 -0.56 -26.00
N SER A 118 8.31 -1.09 -25.18
CA SER A 118 9.70 -1.31 -25.61
C SER A 118 9.79 -2.29 -26.80
N GLY A 119 8.93 -3.32 -26.82
CA GLY A 119 8.82 -4.26 -27.94
C GLY A 119 8.25 -3.66 -29.22
N LEU A 120 7.37 -2.65 -29.12
CA LEU A 120 6.81 -1.96 -30.28
C LEU A 120 7.79 -0.96 -30.89
N ILE A 121 8.53 -0.24 -30.04
CA ILE A 121 9.57 0.72 -30.47
C ILE A 121 10.77 -0.03 -31.09
N GLY A 122 11.00 -1.28 -30.68
CA GLY A 122 12.02 -2.14 -31.26
C GLY A 122 13.42 -1.94 -30.65
N GLU A 123 13.48 -1.68 -29.34
CA GLU A 123 14.75 -1.49 -28.63
C GLU A 123 15.59 -2.78 -28.54
N ASP A 124 16.91 -2.65 -28.67
CA ASP A 124 17.85 -3.77 -28.62
C ASP A 124 18.31 -4.05 -27.18
N LEU A 125 17.42 -4.72 -26.44
CA LEU A 125 17.72 -5.16 -25.07
C LEU A 125 18.94 -6.08 -25.01
N GLU A 126 19.19 -6.91 -26.02
CA GLU A 126 20.30 -7.88 -26.00
C GLU A 126 21.65 -7.14 -25.99
N SER A 127 21.80 -6.13 -26.85
CA SER A 127 23.00 -5.29 -26.90
C SER A 127 23.22 -4.53 -25.59
N VAL A 128 22.15 -3.93 -25.04
CA VAL A 128 22.23 -3.19 -23.76
C VAL A 128 22.61 -4.12 -22.60
N CYS A 129 21.96 -5.30 -22.50
CA CYS A 129 22.26 -6.29 -21.46
C CYS A 129 23.70 -6.78 -21.57
N LYS A 130 24.18 -7.09 -22.78
CA LYS A 130 25.56 -7.54 -23.00
C LYS A 130 26.60 -6.48 -22.64
N LYS A 131 26.32 -5.21 -22.95
CA LYS A 131 27.15 -4.07 -22.54
C LYS A 131 27.24 -3.99 -21.01
N ALA A 132 26.09 -4.04 -20.32
CA ALA A 132 26.05 -3.99 -18.85
C ALA A 132 26.70 -5.21 -18.18
N GLU A 133 26.50 -6.41 -18.73
CA GLU A 133 27.13 -7.65 -18.23
C GLU A 133 28.66 -7.57 -18.28
N THR A 134 29.22 -7.00 -19.35
CA THR A 134 30.66 -6.83 -19.52
C THR A 134 31.25 -5.90 -18.45
N GLU A 135 30.53 -4.84 -18.09
CA GLU A 135 30.98 -3.86 -17.10
C GLU A 135 30.80 -4.33 -15.65
N LEU A 136 29.65 -4.92 -15.34
CA LEU A 136 29.29 -5.28 -13.97
C LEU A 136 29.83 -6.64 -13.52
N ALA A 137 30.31 -7.46 -14.47
CA ALA A 137 30.79 -8.82 -14.25
C ALA A 137 29.75 -9.74 -13.55
N ILE A 138 28.46 -9.49 -13.78
CA ILE A 138 27.35 -10.35 -13.40
C ILE A 138 26.46 -10.61 -14.62
N ARG A 139 25.70 -11.71 -14.59
CA ARG A 139 24.76 -12.03 -15.68
C ARG A 139 23.66 -10.97 -15.78
N VAL A 140 23.47 -10.42 -16.97
CA VAL A 140 22.36 -9.51 -17.29
C VAL A 140 21.61 -10.12 -18.47
N ILE A 141 20.40 -10.60 -18.23
CA ILE A 141 19.69 -11.53 -19.11
C ILE A 141 18.46 -10.85 -19.72
N PRO A 142 18.40 -10.67 -21.05
CA PRO A 142 17.24 -10.12 -21.71
C PRO A 142 16.09 -11.15 -21.79
N VAL A 143 14.88 -10.69 -21.53
CA VAL A 143 13.64 -11.47 -21.59
C VAL A 143 12.67 -10.78 -22.53
N ASN A 144 12.68 -11.20 -23.80
CA ASN A 144 11.82 -10.63 -24.82
C ASN A 144 10.44 -11.30 -24.80
N ALA A 145 9.54 -10.80 -23.94
CA ALA A 145 8.17 -11.30 -23.80
C ALA A 145 7.10 -10.17 -23.81
N PRO A 146 7.03 -9.28 -24.81
CA PRO A 146 5.99 -8.24 -24.88
C PRO A 146 4.59 -8.83 -24.74
N GLY A 147 3.69 -8.11 -24.07
CA GLY A 147 2.38 -8.64 -23.70
C GLY A 147 1.48 -9.00 -24.89
N PHE A 148 1.64 -8.34 -26.04
CA PHE A 148 0.87 -8.62 -27.26
C PHE A 148 1.35 -9.87 -28.02
N VAL A 149 2.53 -10.41 -27.70
CA VAL A 149 3.09 -11.60 -28.37
C VAL A 149 2.25 -12.85 -28.09
N GLY A 150 1.54 -12.89 -26.97
CA GLY A 150 0.60 -13.98 -26.71
C GLY A 150 0.12 -14.10 -25.26
N PRO A 151 -0.46 -15.25 -24.91
CA PRO A 151 -0.97 -15.51 -23.56
C PRO A 151 0.13 -15.84 -22.57
N LYS A 152 -0.24 -15.85 -21.28
CA LYS A 152 0.59 -16.27 -20.15
C LYS A 152 1.36 -17.57 -20.42
N ASN A 153 0.71 -18.58 -21.00
CA ASN A 153 1.35 -19.87 -21.26
C ASN A 153 2.52 -19.78 -22.25
N LEU A 154 2.44 -18.87 -23.23
CA LEU A 154 3.57 -18.58 -24.12
C LEU A 154 4.70 -17.89 -23.35
N GLY A 155 4.36 -16.94 -22.48
CA GLY A 155 5.29 -16.30 -21.57
C GLY A 155 6.11 -17.28 -20.71
N ASN A 156 5.44 -18.27 -20.12
CA ASN A 156 6.11 -19.30 -19.33
C ASN A 156 7.15 -20.08 -20.15
N ARG A 157 6.84 -20.37 -21.42
CA ARG A 157 7.76 -21.07 -22.32
C ARG A 157 8.96 -20.20 -22.68
N ILE A 158 8.73 -18.91 -23.00
CA ILE A 158 9.79 -17.94 -23.26
C ILE A 158 10.74 -17.87 -22.06
N ALA A 159 10.23 -17.80 -20.84
CA ALA A 159 11.04 -17.85 -19.63
C ALA A 159 11.84 -19.16 -19.50
N GLY A 160 11.22 -20.30 -19.79
CA GLY A 160 11.91 -21.58 -19.81
C GLY A 160 13.07 -21.62 -20.83
N GLU A 161 12.88 -21.04 -22.02
CA GLU A 161 13.93 -20.92 -23.03
C GLU A 161 15.03 -19.96 -22.60
N VAL A 162 14.68 -18.84 -21.95
CA VAL A 162 15.67 -17.93 -21.35
C VAL A 162 16.54 -18.67 -20.34
N LEU A 163 15.97 -19.50 -19.47
CA LEU A 163 16.76 -20.32 -18.53
C LEU A 163 17.70 -21.28 -19.27
N LEU A 164 17.22 -21.94 -20.32
CA LEU A 164 18.01 -22.90 -21.10
C LEU A 164 19.15 -22.24 -21.91
N ASP A 165 18.92 -21.05 -22.45
CA ASP A 165 19.87 -20.38 -23.34
C ASP A 165 20.88 -19.52 -22.56
N TYR A 166 20.52 -19.01 -21.37
CA TYR A 166 21.37 -18.07 -20.61
C TYR A 166 21.83 -18.55 -19.23
N VAL A 167 21.22 -19.60 -18.64
CA VAL A 167 21.45 -19.97 -17.23
C VAL A 167 21.88 -21.43 -17.07
N ILE A 168 21.04 -22.38 -17.47
CA ILE A 168 21.28 -23.83 -17.28
C ILE A 168 22.46 -24.26 -18.14
N GLY A 169 23.48 -24.85 -17.53
CA GLY A 169 24.70 -25.29 -18.22
C GLY A 169 25.88 -24.33 -18.09
N THR A 170 25.73 -23.22 -17.35
CA THR A 170 26.78 -22.19 -17.22
C THR A 170 27.65 -22.32 -15.97
N GLY A 171 27.30 -23.18 -15.02
CA GLY A 171 28.01 -23.34 -13.75
C GLY A 171 28.35 -24.80 -13.45
N GLU A 172 29.48 -25.03 -12.76
CA GLU A 172 30.00 -26.36 -12.41
C GLU A 172 29.76 -26.68 -10.93
N LEU A 173 29.60 -27.97 -10.60
CA LEU A 173 29.48 -28.44 -9.22
C LEU A 173 30.81 -28.28 -8.47
N SER A 174 30.83 -27.47 -7.40
CA SER A 174 31.99 -27.42 -6.51
C SER A 174 32.05 -28.68 -5.61
N ASN A 175 33.25 -29.07 -5.17
CA ASN A 175 33.47 -30.23 -4.29
C ASN A 175 32.74 -30.17 -2.93
N ASN A 176 32.15 -29.01 -2.60
CA ASN A 176 31.25 -28.79 -1.46
C ASN A 176 30.12 -27.86 -1.95
N PRO A 177 28.97 -28.38 -2.42
CA PRO A 177 27.84 -27.53 -2.79
C PRO A 177 27.42 -26.67 -1.58
N PRO A 178 26.98 -25.42 -1.79
CA PRO A 178 26.49 -24.57 -0.71
C PRO A 178 25.40 -25.33 0.04
N ALA A 179 25.49 -25.31 1.38
CA ALA A 179 24.48 -25.92 2.22
C ALA A 179 23.10 -25.32 1.86
N PRO A 180 22.02 -26.14 1.76
CA PRO A 180 20.68 -25.60 1.63
C PRO A 180 20.44 -24.56 2.73
N PRO A 181 19.73 -23.46 2.43
CA PRO A 181 19.63 -22.26 3.26
C PRO A 181 19.14 -22.48 4.70
N PHE A 182 18.58 -23.66 5.02
CA PHE A 182 18.21 -24.08 6.38
C PHE A 182 19.38 -24.24 7.38
N ALA A 183 20.63 -23.95 7.00
CA ALA A 183 21.78 -24.02 7.91
C ALA A 183 21.99 -22.77 8.79
N LYS A 184 21.25 -21.68 8.59
CA LYS A 184 21.35 -20.46 9.43
C LYS A 184 20.01 -20.11 10.07
N GLY A 185 19.99 -20.16 11.40
CA GLY A 185 18.81 -19.90 12.21
C GLY A 185 18.22 -18.49 12.00
N GLY A 186 16.91 -18.45 11.77
CA GLY A 186 16.06 -17.29 11.80
C GLY A 186 14.64 -17.73 12.15
N ASP A 187 13.99 -16.99 13.03
CA ASP A 187 12.76 -17.35 13.75
C ASP A 187 11.57 -17.69 12.83
N THR A 188 11.27 -18.98 12.63
CA THR A 188 9.95 -19.47 12.22
C THR A 188 9.29 -20.19 13.39
N PRO A 189 8.03 -19.87 13.76
CA PRO A 189 7.38 -20.47 14.91
C PRO A 189 6.70 -21.79 14.53
N LEU A 190 7.45 -22.79 14.07
CA LEU A 190 6.97 -24.18 13.97
C LEU A 190 8.10 -25.18 14.28
N THR A 191 8.10 -25.64 15.53
CA THR A 191 8.72 -26.87 16.09
C THR A 191 10.25 -26.92 16.26
N PRO A 192 10.76 -27.24 17.48
CA PRO A 192 12.19 -27.40 17.75
C PRO A 192 12.62 -28.86 17.61
N LEU A 193 13.16 -29.24 16.45
CA LEU A 193 14.01 -30.43 16.33
C LEU A 193 14.94 -30.28 15.14
N ILE A 194 16.23 -30.56 15.37
CA ILE A 194 17.40 -30.45 14.48
C ILE A 194 18.24 -29.18 14.75
N ARG A 195 18.97 -29.22 15.88
CA ARG A 195 20.19 -28.43 16.07
C ARG A 195 21.34 -29.14 15.35
N GLY A 196 21.93 -28.44 14.39
CA GLY A 196 23.35 -28.52 14.04
C GLY A 196 23.99 -29.90 13.93
N GLU A 197 23.88 -30.52 12.76
CA GLU A 197 24.96 -31.33 12.22
C GLU A 197 25.39 -30.73 10.87
N LEU A 198 26.65 -30.30 10.78
CA LEU A 198 27.31 -29.99 9.52
C LEU A 198 27.14 -31.19 8.58
N PHE A 199 26.88 -30.91 7.30
CA PHE A 199 26.92 -31.91 6.24
C PHE A 199 28.22 -32.73 6.36
N PRO A 200 28.16 -34.08 6.45
CA PRO A 200 29.36 -34.88 6.32
C PRO A 200 29.96 -34.64 4.92
N PRO A 201 31.29 -34.51 4.79
CA PRO A 201 31.92 -34.37 3.48
C PRO A 201 31.55 -35.57 2.62
N LEU A 202 31.41 -35.35 1.30
CA LEU A 202 31.17 -36.39 0.30
C LEU A 202 32.14 -37.56 0.52
N LYS A 203 31.68 -38.63 1.17
CA LYS A 203 32.40 -39.90 1.18
C LYS A 203 32.28 -40.46 -0.24
N LYS A 204 33.43 -40.71 -0.89
CA LYS A 204 33.50 -41.49 -2.14
C LYS A 204 32.67 -42.76 -1.97
N GLY A 205 31.61 -42.91 -2.76
CA GLY A 205 30.77 -44.12 -2.81
C GLY A 205 29.32 -43.97 -2.34
N ASN A 206 28.83 -42.76 -2.02
CA ASN A 206 27.39 -42.52 -1.77
C ASN A 206 26.81 -41.59 -2.86
N GLU A 207 26.74 -42.10 -4.08
CA GLU A 207 26.09 -41.47 -5.23
C GLU A 207 24.58 -41.67 -5.09
N GLY A 208 23.92 -40.81 -4.31
CA GLY A 208 22.46 -40.74 -4.26
C GLY A 208 21.93 -39.86 -5.39
N GLY A 209 20.83 -40.26 -6.03
CA GLY A 209 20.27 -39.60 -7.21
C GLY A 209 19.89 -38.14 -6.97
N PHE A 210 20.61 -37.23 -7.62
CA PHE A 210 20.29 -35.80 -7.70
C PHE A 210 19.11 -35.58 -8.66
N LEU A 211 18.05 -34.90 -8.23
CA LEU A 211 16.94 -34.52 -9.10
C LEU A 211 16.73 -33.01 -9.18
N ASN A 212 16.09 -32.54 -10.25
CA ASN A 212 15.56 -31.18 -10.34
C ASN A 212 14.05 -31.18 -10.11
N LEU A 213 13.55 -30.22 -9.36
CA LEU A 213 12.13 -29.91 -9.29
C LEU A 213 11.82 -28.77 -10.25
N ILE A 214 10.99 -29.00 -11.27
CA ILE A 214 10.64 -28.01 -12.30
C ILE A 214 9.15 -27.67 -12.18
N GLY A 215 8.79 -26.39 -12.15
CA GLY A 215 7.41 -25.92 -12.02
C GLY A 215 6.90 -25.81 -10.58
N GLU A 216 7.77 -25.97 -9.58
CA GLU A 216 7.45 -25.66 -8.18
C GLU A 216 7.86 -24.22 -7.86
N TYR A 217 6.94 -23.44 -7.28
CA TYR A 217 7.09 -22.00 -7.04
C TYR A 217 7.21 -21.64 -5.57
N ASN A 218 7.14 -22.61 -4.65
CA ASN A 218 7.17 -22.40 -3.20
C ASN A 218 6.14 -21.35 -2.72
N ILE A 219 4.92 -21.44 -3.24
CA ILE A 219 3.82 -20.57 -2.82
C ILE A 219 3.52 -20.86 -1.36
N ALA A 220 3.51 -19.82 -0.52
CA ALA A 220 3.25 -19.91 0.92
C ALA A 220 4.14 -20.90 1.70
N GLY A 221 5.24 -21.39 1.12
CA GLY A 221 6.10 -22.39 1.75
C GLY A 221 5.76 -23.84 1.41
N ASP A 222 4.94 -24.13 0.39
CA ASP A 222 4.53 -25.49 0.02
C ASP A 222 5.71 -26.44 -0.19
N LEU A 223 6.80 -25.97 -0.82
CA LEU A 223 7.99 -26.78 -1.06
C LEU A 223 8.68 -27.20 0.26
N TRP A 224 8.60 -26.37 1.30
CA TRP A 224 9.20 -26.65 2.61
C TRP A 224 8.52 -27.81 3.34
N LEU A 225 7.31 -28.19 2.91
CA LEU A 225 6.60 -29.38 3.41
C LEU A 225 6.99 -30.65 2.63
N VAL A 226 7.33 -30.51 1.35
CA VAL A 226 7.61 -31.64 0.44
C VAL A 226 9.08 -32.09 0.53
N GLU A 227 10.01 -31.13 0.58
CA GLU A 227 11.43 -31.42 0.51
C GLU A 227 11.94 -32.31 1.68
N PRO A 228 11.51 -32.12 2.94
CA PRO A 228 11.87 -33.03 4.03
C PRO A 228 11.48 -34.49 3.73
N LEU A 229 10.32 -34.72 3.11
CA LEU A 229 9.85 -36.06 2.75
C LEU A 229 10.71 -36.71 1.65
N LEU A 230 11.13 -35.93 0.64
CA LEU A 230 12.06 -36.40 -0.37
C LEU A 230 13.42 -36.77 0.25
N LYS A 231 13.92 -35.93 1.16
CA LYS A 231 15.17 -36.17 1.88
C LYS A 231 15.10 -37.43 2.75
N GLU A 232 14.00 -37.64 3.48
CA GLU A 232 13.76 -38.87 4.25
C GLU A 232 13.68 -40.11 3.37
N ALA A 233 13.14 -40.00 2.15
CA ALA A 233 13.14 -41.06 1.14
C ALA A 233 14.54 -41.32 0.51
N GLY A 234 15.57 -40.58 0.91
CA GLY A 234 16.93 -40.69 0.37
C GLY A 234 17.13 -39.98 -0.97
N ILE A 235 16.16 -39.16 -1.40
CA ILE A 235 16.17 -38.44 -2.66
C ILE A 235 16.73 -37.03 -2.42
N ARG A 236 17.69 -36.60 -3.23
CA ARG A 236 18.33 -35.28 -3.07
C ARG A 236 17.87 -34.32 -4.17
N VAL A 237 17.30 -33.19 -3.77
CA VAL A 237 16.98 -32.10 -4.69
C VAL A 237 18.25 -31.29 -4.97
N LEU A 238 18.68 -31.27 -6.23
CA LEU A 238 19.82 -30.50 -6.72
C LEU A 238 19.43 -29.07 -7.05
N SER A 239 18.35 -28.90 -7.81
CA SER A 239 17.88 -27.60 -8.28
C SER A 239 16.36 -27.49 -8.21
N ARG A 240 15.88 -26.30 -7.82
CA ARG A 240 14.49 -25.88 -7.84
C ARG A 240 14.32 -24.85 -8.96
N ILE A 241 13.51 -25.19 -9.95
CA ILE A 241 13.17 -24.31 -11.06
C ILE A 241 11.67 -24.03 -10.89
N THR A 242 11.24 -22.99 -10.18
CA THR A 242 12.01 -21.77 -9.81
C THR A 242 11.81 -21.27 -8.38
N GLY A 243 10.88 -21.80 -7.60
CA GLY A 243 10.60 -21.36 -6.24
C GLY A 243 11.70 -21.67 -5.24
N ASP A 244 12.04 -20.69 -4.41
CA ASP A 244 13.08 -20.75 -3.37
C ASP A 244 14.47 -21.17 -3.86
N SER A 245 14.76 -20.93 -5.14
CA SER A 245 16.05 -21.24 -5.72
C SER A 245 16.97 -20.03 -5.76
N THR A 246 18.26 -20.32 -5.79
CA THR A 246 19.28 -19.30 -6.09
C THR A 246 19.64 -19.33 -7.57
N PHE A 247 20.13 -18.22 -8.11
CA PHE A 247 20.62 -18.17 -9.49
C PHE A 247 21.71 -19.22 -9.72
N GLU A 248 22.65 -19.34 -8.78
CA GLU A 248 23.74 -20.32 -8.81
C GLU A 248 23.19 -21.74 -8.90
N GLU A 249 22.16 -22.06 -8.13
CA GLU A 249 21.51 -23.37 -8.10
C GLU A 249 20.95 -23.82 -9.46
N ILE A 250 20.46 -22.89 -10.28
CA ILE A 250 19.91 -23.20 -11.59
C ILE A 250 21.04 -23.45 -12.61
N THR A 251 22.21 -22.83 -12.44
CA THR A 251 23.31 -22.95 -13.41
C THR A 251 23.82 -24.39 -13.57
N TYR A 252 23.89 -25.14 -12.46
CA TYR A 252 24.36 -26.52 -12.42
C TYR A 252 23.22 -27.57 -12.48
N ALA A 253 21.98 -27.15 -12.80
CA ALA A 253 20.82 -28.06 -12.90
C ALA A 253 21.03 -29.20 -13.92
N HIS A 254 21.91 -29.01 -14.91
CA HIS A 254 22.24 -29.99 -15.94
C HIS A 254 23.04 -31.22 -15.42
N HIS A 255 23.42 -31.27 -14.15
CA HIS A 255 24.05 -32.45 -13.53
C HIS A 255 23.05 -33.40 -12.84
N ALA A 256 21.75 -33.08 -12.84
CA ALA A 256 20.74 -33.96 -12.27
C ALA A 256 20.59 -35.26 -13.07
N LYS A 257 20.14 -36.31 -12.39
CA LYS A 257 19.80 -37.61 -12.99
C LYS A 257 18.33 -37.71 -13.42
N LEU A 258 17.46 -36.85 -12.87
CA LEU A 258 16.02 -36.86 -13.16
C LEU A 258 15.44 -35.44 -13.04
N ASN A 259 14.60 -35.06 -13.99
CA ASN A 259 13.76 -33.86 -13.91
C ASN A 259 12.34 -34.25 -13.46
N VAL A 260 11.85 -33.64 -12.38
CA VAL A 260 10.51 -33.86 -11.85
C VAL A 260 9.68 -32.60 -12.10
N VAL A 261 8.73 -32.68 -13.03
CA VAL A 261 7.85 -31.57 -13.37
C VAL A 261 6.62 -31.61 -12.45
N VAL A 262 6.47 -30.57 -11.64
CA VAL A 262 5.47 -30.48 -10.56
C VAL A 262 4.26 -29.68 -11.02
N CYS A 263 3.09 -30.32 -11.01
CA CYS A 263 1.77 -29.68 -11.13
C CYS A 263 1.59 -28.68 -12.31
N SER A 264 2.41 -28.74 -13.35
CA SER A 264 2.45 -27.68 -14.36
C SER A 264 2.86 -28.19 -15.74
N ARG A 265 2.02 -27.91 -16.75
CA ARG A 265 2.37 -28.07 -18.17
C ARG A 265 3.23 -26.93 -18.72
N ALA A 266 3.45 -25.88 -17.91
CA ALA A 266 4.04 -24.62 -18.38
C ALA A 266 5.55 -24.72 -18.68
N LEU A 267 6.28 -25.59 -17.98
CA LEU A 267 7.73 -25.76 -18.10
C LEU A 267 8.14 -27.13 -18.64
N ILE A 268 7.20 -27.87 -19.24
CA ILE A 268 7.50 -29.15 -19.92
C ILE A 268 8.53 -28.95 -21.03
N ASN A 269 8.54 -27.78 -21.70
CA ASN A 269 9.55 -27.47 -22.71
C ASN A 269 10.97 -27.48 -22.12
N VAL A 270 11.16 -27.00 -20.89
CA VAL A 270 12.45 -27.05 -20.19
C VAL A 270 12.87 -28.49 -19.98
N ALA A 271 11.99 -29.33 -19.44
CA ALA A 271 12.28 -30.73 -19.18
C ALA A 271 12.61 -31.52 -20.45
N LYS A 272 11.84 -31.33 -21.54
CA LYS A 272 12.09 -31.96 -22.85
C LYS A 272 13.42 -31.53 -23.45
N GLU A 273 13.75 -30.25 -23.34
CA GLU A 273 15.00 -29.74 -23.88
C GLU A 273 16.20 -30.18 -23.04
N MET A 274 16.04 -30.33 -21.72
CA MET A 274 17.07 -30.93 -20.87
C MET A 274 17.28 -32.42 -21.17
N GLU A 275 16.22 -33.16 -21.48
CA GLU A 275 16.32 -34.53 -21.99
C GLU A 275 17.09 -34.56 -23.32
N ARG A 276 16.80 -33.64 -24.23
CA ARG A 276 17.48 -33.54 -25.53
C ARG A 276 18.95 -33.09 -25.46
N ARG A 277 19.25 -32.04 -24.67
CA ARG A 277 20.59 -31.42 -24.58
C ARG A 277 21.52 -32.19 -23.62
N TYR A 278 20.98 -32.73 -22.53
CA TYR A 278 21.76 -33.29 -21.42
C TYR A 278 21.43 -34.76 -21.11
N SER A 279 20.50 -35.40 -21.84
CA SER A 279 20.08 -36.79 -21.61
C SER A 279 19.51 -37.05 -20.21
N ILE A 280 18.86 -36.04 -19.62
CA ILE A 280 18.20 -36.14 -18.30
C ILE A 280 16.72 -36.47 -18.52
N PRO A 281 16.24 -37.68 -18.14
CA PRO A 281 14.84 -38.04 -18.28
C PRO A 281 13.94 -37.16 -17.42
N TYR A 282 12.65 -37.10 -17.73
CA TYR A 282 11.67 -36.39 -16.89
C TYR A 282 10.41 -37.18 -16.59
N ILE A 283 9.76 -36.84 -15.47
CA ILE A 283 8.44 -37.32 -15.07
C ILE A 283 7.54 -36.16 -14.64
N GLU A 284 6.24 -36.34 -14.77
CA GLU A 284 5.23 -35.40 -14.30
C GLU A 284 4.59 -35.94 -13.01
N VAL A 285 4.54 -35.13 -11.95
CA VAL A 285 3.97 -35.52 -10.66
C VAL A 285 3.13 -34.41 -10.04
N SER A 286 2.34 -34.77 -9.02
CA SER A 286 1.63 -33.84 -8.16
C SER A 286 1.92 -34.13 -6.70
N PHE A 287 2.17 -33.09 -5.90
CA PHE A 287 2.36 -33.21 -4.45
C PHE A 287 1.08 -32.96 -3.65
N PHE A 288 -0.01 -32.58 -4.31
CA PHE A 288 -1.26 -32.23 -3.64
C PHE A 288 -2.12 -33.47 -3.38
N GLY A 289 -2.32 -33.74 -2.10
CA GLY A 289 -3.15 -34.85 -1.61
C GLY A 289 -2.35 -36.11 -1.33
N LYS A 290 -2.79 -36.88 -0.32
CA LYS A 290 -2.09 -38.07 0.17
C LYS A 290 -1.75 -39.08 -0.95
N ALA A 291 -2.73 -39.40 -1.79
CA ALA A 291 -2.59 -40.41 -2.84
C ALA A 291 -1.58 -39.97 -3.92
N GLU A 292 -1.65 -38.71 -4.35
CA GLU A 292 -0.74 -38.18 -5.37
C GLU A 292 0.68 -38.02 -4.83
N MET A 293 0.84 -37.58 -3.57
CA MET A 293 2.16 -37.53 -2.93
C MET A 293 2.80 -38.92 -2.82
N SER A 294 2.05 -39.95 -2.40
CA SER A 294 2.56 -41.32 -2.37
C SER A 294 2.94 -41.83 -3.76
N LYS A 295 2.12 -41.57 -4.79
CA LYS A 295 2.43 -41.93 -6.17
C LYS A 295 3.68 -41.20 -6.69
N ALA A 296 3.81 -39.91 -6.38
CA ALA A 296 4.96 -39.10 -6.77
C ALA A 296 6.25 -39.68 -6.19
N LEU A 297 6.28 -39.98 -4.89
CA LEU A 297 7.44 -40.61 -4.24
C LEU A 297 7.80 -41.96 -4.86
N MET A 298 6.81 -42.81 -5.14
CA MET A 298 7.03 -44.10 -5.78
C MET A 298 7.59 -43.96 -7.20
N LEU A 299 7.02 -43.07 -8.01
CA LEU A 299 7.44 -42.86 -9.40
C LEU A 299 8.86 -42.26 -9.49
N ILE A 300 9.19 -41.32 -8.59
CA ILE A 300 10.54 -40.77 -8.47
C ILE A 300 11.53 -41.87 -8.11
N ALA A 301 11.20 -42.72 -7.13
CA ALA A 301 12.06 -43.82 -6.70
C ALA A 301 12.27 -44.86 -7.81
N GLU A 302 11.21 -45.24 -8.53
CA GLU A 302 11.27 -46.18 -9.66
C GLU A 302 12.20 -45.67 -10.76
N LYS A 303 12.06 -44.40 -11.16
CA LYS A 303 12.89 -43.82 -12.23
C LYS A 303 14.35 -43.62 -11.84
N LEU A 304 14.62 -43.32 -10.57
CA LEU A 304 16.00 -43.27 -10.08
C LEU A 304 16.63 -44.68 -10.01
N GLN A 305 15.85 -45.71 -9.69
CA GLN A 305 16.30 -47.11 -9.72
C GLN A 305 16.60 -47.61 -11.14
N GLU A 306 15.76 -47.28 -12.13
CA GLU A 306 16.02 -47.56 -13.56
C GLU A 306 17.34 -46.92 -14.04
N GLY A 307 17.75 -45.80 -13.43
CA GLY A 307 19.02 -45.12 -13.66
C GLY A 307 20.25 -45.71 -12.94
N GLY A 308 20.12 -46.85 -12.25
CA GLY A 308 21.23 -47.60 -11.64
C GLY A 308 21.46 -47.37 -10.13
N GLU A 309 20.55 -46.67 -9.44
CA GLU A 309 20.65 -46.38 -8.00
C GLU A 309 19.99 -47.47 -7.14
N LYS A 310 20.62 -47.88 -6.03
CA LYS A 310 20.06 -48.85 -5.08
C LYS A 310 19.37 -48.13 -3.91
N PHE A 311 18.04 -48.12 -3.88
CA PHE A 311 17.26 -47.62 -2.74
C PHE A 311 16.86 -48.76 -1.80
N ASN A 312 16.92 -48.50 -0.49
CA ASN A 312 16.44 -49.42 0.53
C ASN A 312 15.38 -48.70 1.39
N CYS A 313 14.19 -48.49 0.84
CA CYS A 313 13.14 -47.76 1.54
C CYS A 313 12.10 -48.72 2.12
N LYS A 314 12.05 -48.82 3.46
CA LYS A 314 10.91 -49.37 4.21
C LYS A 314 10.11 -48.19 4.74
N ILE A 315 9.02 -47.84 4.06
CA ILE A 315 8.08 -46.82 4.56
C ILE A 315 7.18 -47.48 5.61
N PRO A 316 7.18 -47.02 6.88
CA PRO A 316 6.25 -47.53 7.89
C PRO A 316 4.83 -47.06 7.57
N LEU A 317 3.88 -47.99 7.61
CA LEU A 317 2.46 -47.67 7.65
C LEU A 317 2.14 -46.96 8.97
N TYR A 318 1.34 -45.92 8.86
CA TYR A 318 0.72 -45.20 9.95
C TYR A 318 0.04 -46.18 10.94
N GLN A 319 0.53 -46.23 12.18
CA GLN A 319 -0.19 -46.80 13.33
C GLN A 319 -0.11 -45.82 14.51
N GLU A 320 -1.26 -45.65 15.14
CA GLU A 320 -1.47 -44.83 16.33
C GLU A 320 -0.65 -45.32 17.53
N GLY A 321 -0.13 -44.38 18.31
CA GLY A 321 0.12 -44.59 19.73
C GLY A 321 1.58 -44.57 20.20
N LEU A 322 1.80 -43.72 21.21
CA LEU A 322 2.84 -43.75 22.26
C LEU A 322 4.27 -43.25 21.95
N GLY A 323 4.68 -42.27 22.77
CA GLY A 323 5.89 -42.45 23.61
C GLY A 323 7.03 -41.46 23.41
N VAL A 324 6.91 -40.26 23.98
CA VAL A 324 8.02 -39.29 24.13
C VAL A 324 8.94 -39.71 25.29
N CYS A 325 10.26 -39.68 25.10
CA CYS A 325 11.22 -39.53 26.19
C CYS A 325 12.54 -38.93 25.68
N PHE A 326 12.96 -37.80 26.28
CA PHE A 326 14.32 -37.27 26.17
C PHE A 326 14.97 -37.27 27.57
N PRO A 327 16.26 -37.64 27.70
CA PRO A 327 16.96 -37.60 28.98
C PRO A 327 17.40 -36.18 29.37
N SER A 328 17.40 -35.96 30.69
CA SER A 328 17.84 -34.78 31.41
C SER A 328 19.34 -34.49 31.29
N LEU A 329 19.70 -33.20 31.31
CA LEU A 329 21.04 -32.70 31.65
C LEU A 329 20.94 -31.79 32.88
N GLU A 330 21.65 -32.13 33.96
CA GLU A 330 21.86 -31.27 35.13
C GLU A 330 23.28 -30.70 35.19
N LYS A 331 23.32 -29.39 35.48
CA LYS A 331 24.22 -28.62 36.37
C LYS A 331 25.67 -28.27 35.99
N ARG A 332 25.90 -26.94 36.05
CA ARG A 332 26.97 -26.13 36.71
C ARG A 332 27.41 -25.01 35.76
N GLY A 333 27.61 -23.75 36.13
CA GLY A 333 27.51 -23.02 37.39
C GLY A 333 28.00 -21.57 37.19
N GLN A 334 27.65 -20.70 38.15
CA GLN A 334 28.41 -19.51 38.63
C GLN A 334 28.58 -18.26 37.73
N GLY A 335 27.63 -17.34 37.92
CA GLY A 335 27.80 -15.93 38.37
C GLY A 335 28.97 -15.08 37.86
N ARG A 336 28.64 -13.97 37.18
CA ARG A 336 29.46 -12.76 37.07
C ARG A 336 28.67 -11.56 37.60
N PHE A 337 29.19 -10.90 38.64
CA PHE A 337 28.71 -9.63 39.17
C PHE A 337 29.22 -8.46 38.31
N TYR A 338 28.34 -7.52 37.95
CA TYR A 338 28.67 -6.31 37.19
C TYR A 338 28.99 -5.13 38.13
N GLN A 339 30.00 -4.35 37.75
CA GLN A 339 30.43 -3.12 38.43
C GLN A 339 29.53 -1.95 38.02
N ILE A 340 28.94 -1.26 39.00
CA ILE A 340 27.83 -0.29 38.85
C ILE A 340 28.32 1.16 38.61
N GLU A 341 29.49 1.55 39.11
CA GLU A 341 29.95 2.96 39.07
C GLU A 341 30.33 3.50 37.68
N PRO A 342 30.94 2.74 36.75
CA PRO A 342 31.17 3.20 35.38
C PRO A 342 29.88 3.31 34.56
N ILE A 343 28.85 2.54 34.94
CA ILE A 343 27.54 2.54 34.28
C ILE A 343 26.78 3.81 34.67
N ILE A 344 26.78 4.18 35.96
CA ILE A 344 26.18 5.44 36.44
C ILE A 344 26.79 6.63 35.70
N THR A 345 28.11 6.76 35.65
CA THR A 345 28.77 7.89 34.97
C THR A 345 28.46 7.93 33.46
N ARG A 346 28.38 6.76 32.81
CA ARG A 346 28.03 6.64 31.39
C ARG A 346 26.57 7.00 31.13
N GLU A 347 25.65 6.44 31.90
CA GLU A 347 24.21 6.68 31.74
C GLU A 347 23.82 8.10 32.15
N GLU A 348 24.47 8.71 33.15
CA GLU A 348 24.28 10.13 33.52
C GLU A 348 24.73 11.07 32.39
N LYS A 349 25.88 10.80 31.75
CA LYS A 349 26.33 11.58 30.60
C LYS A 349 25.35 11.45 29.42
N ARG A 350 24.89 10.23 29.13
CA ARG A 350 23.91 9.94 28.07
C ARG A 350 22.56 10.59 28.36
N LEU A 351 22.12 10.57 29.62
CA LEU A 351 20.92 11.25 30.08
C LEU A 351 21.04 12.76 29.87
N ALA A 352 22.15 13.37 30.32
CA ALA A 352 22.37 14.80 30.18
C ALA A 352 22.36 15.25 28.71
N GLU A 353 22.92 14.46 27.79
CA GLU A 353 22.84 14.73 26.36
C GLU A 353 21.41 14.64 25.83
N ARG A 354 20.65 13.62 26.22
CA ARG A 354 19.25 13.44 25.79
C ARG A 354 18.31 14.49 26.39
N LEU A 355 18.57 14.97 27.60
CA LEU A 355 17.74 16.01 28.23
C LEU A 355 17.96 17.41 27.66
N LYS A 356 19.06 17.68 26.94
CA LYS A 356 19.30 18.99 26.29
C LYS A 356 18.15 19.42 25.38
N SER A 357 17.53 18.47 24.66
CA SER A 357 16.39 18.74 23.78
C SER A 357 15.13 19.19 24.52
N PHE A 358 15.06 18.99 25.84
CA PHE A 358 13.92 19.35 26.69
C PHE A 358 14.22 20.55 27.61
N SER A 359 15.32 21.27 27.37
CA SER A 359 15.75 22.42 28.19
C SER A 359 14.71 23.55 28.29
N TYR A 360 13.77 23.65 27.35
CA TYR A 360 12.65 24.61 27.39
C TYR A 360 11.58 24.28 28.44
N LEU A 361 11.60 23.07 29.02
CA LEU A 361 10.74 22.73 30.15
C LEU A 361 11.16 23.46 31.44
N LYS A 362 12.40 23.95 31.49
CA LYS A 362 12.93 24.67 32.65
C LYS A 362 12.13 25.96 32.89
N GLY A 363 11.63 26.13 34.11
CA GLY A 363 10.80 27.27 34.53
C GLY A 363 9.30 27.11 34.24
N LYS A 364 8.85 26.00 33.64
CA LYS A 364 7.42 25.66 33.55
C LYS A 364 6.88 25.32 34.94
N LYS A 365 5.59 25.58 35.17
CA LYS A 365 4.91 25.43 36.47
C LYS A 365 4.01 24.20 36.49
N ALA A 366 4.23 23.27 37.41
CA ALA A 366 3.44 22.05 37.54
C ALA A 366 2.58 22.02 38.82
N VAL A 367 1.35 21.55 38.69
CA VAL A 367 0.53 21.09 39.82
C VAL A 367 0.64 19.57 39.89
N LEU A 368 1.07 19.05 41.04
CA LEU A 368 1.24 17.61 41.26
C LEU A 368 0.12 17.08 42.15
N TYR A 369 -0.65 16.11 41.65
CA TYR A 369 -1.68 15.44 42.44
C TYR A 369 -1.57 13.92 42.33
N THR A 370 -0.75 13.34 43.21
CA THR A 370 -0.55 11.90 43.34
C THR A 370 -0.78 11.45 44.80
N GLY A 371 -0.67 10.14 45.10
CA GLY A 371 -0.89 9.63 46.46
C GLY A 371 0.32 8.89 47.01
N GLY A 372 0.56 9.05 48.32
CA GLY A 372 1.60 8.38 49.10
C GLY A 372 3.03 8.68 48.62
N VAL A 373 3.89 7.66 48.67
CA VAL A 373 5.30 7.67 48.27
C VAL A 373 5.60 8.18 46.85
N LYS A 374 4.61 8.30 45.97
CA LYS A 374 4.82 8.77 44.59
C LYS A 374 5.03 10.29 44.50
N SER A 375 4.40 11.06 45.38
CA SER A 375 4.40 12.52 45.27
C SER A 375 5.82 13.08 45.39
N TRP A 376 6.61 12.62 46.37
CA TRP A 376 8.00 13.07 46.51
C TRP A 376 8.93 12.54 45.40
N SER A 377 8.69 11.34 44.86
CA SER A 377 9.48 10.81 43.73
C SER A 377 9.27 11.62 42.44
N PHE A 378 8.04 12.04 42.13
CA PHE A 378 7.78 12.89 40.97
C PHE A 378 8.21 14.34 41.20
N ILE A 379 8.20 14.84 42.44
CA ILE A 379 8.81 16.14 42.76
C ILE A 379 10.28 16.13 42.36
N SER A 380 11.07 15.14 42.78
CA SER A 380 12.49 15.04 42.40
C SER A 380 12.67 14.99 40.89
N ALA A 381 11.90 14.14 40.19
CA ALA A 381 11.99 14.02 38.74
C ALA A 381 11.62 15.32 37.98
N LEU A 382 10.61 16.06 38.45
CA LEU A 382 10.22 17.34 37.84
C LEU A 382 11.25 18.45 38.13
N LEU A 383 11.84 18.46 39.32
CA LEU A 383 12.93 19.37 39.68
C LEU A 383 14.20 19.09 38.85
N ASP A 384 14.51 17.81 38.58
CA ASP A 384 15.62 17.42 37.69
C ASP A 384 15.42 17.93 36.25
N LEU A 385 14.16 18.06 35.80
CA LEU A 385 13.80 18.70 34.53
C LEU A 385 13.75 20.24 34.60
N GLY A 386 13.93 20.81 35.79
CA GLY A 386 13.88 22.25 36.04
C GLY A 386 12.47 22.84 36.09
N ILE A 387 11.44 22.02 36.31
CA ILE A 387 10.02 22.43 36.39
C ILE A 387 9.71 22.87 37.83
N GLU A 388 9.11 24.05 37.98
CA GLU A 388 8.69 24.63 39.27
C GLU A 388 7.40 23.97 39.76
N ILE A 389 7.37 23.50 41.00
CA ILE A 389 6.17 22.90 41.61
C ILE A 389 5.35 24.00 42.30
N VAL A 390 4.16 24.30 41.78
CA VAL A 390 3.31 25.38 42.29
C VAL A 390 2.20 24.91 43.23
N ALA A 391 1.86 23.62 43.23
CA ALA A 391 0.99 23.00 44.23
C ALA A 391 1.17 21.48 44.27
N VAL A 392 1.10 20.89 45.47
CA VAL A 392 1.14 19.43 45.68
C VAL A 392 -0.04 18.96 46.53
N GLY A 393 -0.80 17.99 46.04
CA GLY A 393 -1.89 17.39 46.82
C GLY A 393 -1.38 16.43 47.89
N THR A 394 -1.75 16.63 49.16
CA THR A 394 -1.30 15.81 50.30
C THR A 394 -2.36 14.88 50.88
N LYS A 395 -3.61 14.94 50.41
CA LYS A 395 -4.76 14.19 50.95
C LYS A 395 -4.57 12.66 51.11
N LYS A 396 -3.64 12.05 50.37
CA LYS A 396 -3.34 10.61 50.39
C LYS A 396 -1.92 10.30 50.88
N SER A 397 -1.22 11.29 51.41
CA SER A 397 0.15 11.19 51.90
C SER A 397 0.14 10.88 53.38
N THR A 398 1.13 10.12 53.85
CA THR A 398 1.38 9.96 55.28
C THR A 398 2.16 11.17 55.83
N PHE A 399 2.21 11.33 57.15
CA PHE A 399 3.01 12.39 57.78
C PHE A 399 4.50 12.31 57.37
N GLU A 400 5.05 11.10 57.28
CA GLU A 400 6.43 10.87 56.81
C GLU A 400 6.63 11.27 55.33
N ASP A 401 5.60 11.10 54.48
CA ASP A 401 5.66 11.55 53.09
C ASP A 401 5.62 13.08 52.98
N GLU A 402 4.86 13.75 53.85
CA GLU A 402 4.81 15.22 53.90
C GLU A 402 6.13 15.83 54.38
N GLU A 403 6.78 15.22 55.38
CA GLU A 403 8.12 15.63 55.83
C GLU A 403 9.15 15.51 54.69
N LYS A 404 9.17 14.40 53.95
CA LYS A 404 10.04 14.24 52.77
C LYS A 404 9.75 15.26 51.67
N MET A 405 8.49 15.64 51.47
CA MET A 405 8.15 16.70 50.50
C MET A 405 8.69 18.05 50.95
N LYS A 406 8.64 18.36 52.25
CA LYS A 406 9.23 19.59 52.83
C LYS A 406 10.76 19.57 52.81
N GLU A 407 11.40 18.41 52.97
CA GLU A 407 12.85 18.28 52.78
C GLU A 407 13.28 18.63 51.35
N ILE A 408 12.48 18.26 50.35
CA ILE A 408 12.80 18.49 48.93
C ILE A 408 12.39 19.90 48.46
N LEU A 409 11.23 20.41 48.88
CA LEU A 409 10.67 21.69 48.41
C LEU A 409 10.94 22.88 49.36
N GLY A 410 11.42 22.62 50.58
CA GLY A 410 11.55 23.62 51.66
C GLY A 410 10.31 23.72 52.56
N GLU A 411 10.46 24.39 53.70
CA GLU A 411 9.39 24.57 54.72
C GLU A 411 8.13 25.27 54.17
N ASP A 412 8.28 26.13 53.15
CA ASP A 412 7.17 26.85 52.49
C ASP A 412 6.52 26.04 51.32
N ALA A 413 6.64 24.71 51.33
CA ALA A 413 6.11 23.85 50.27
C ALA A 413 4.61 24.12 50.00
N PRO A 414 4.17 24.25 48.74
CA PRO A 414 2.78 24.59 48.39
C PRO A 414 1.83 23.39 48.51
N LEU A 415 1.68 22.85 49.72
CA LEU A 415 0.86 21.69 50.03
C LEU A 415 -0.62 22.05 50.08
N VAL A 416 -1.48 21.20 49.50
CA VAL A 416 -2.95 21.41 49.45
C VAL A 416 -3.71 20.15 49.85
N GLU A 417 -4.61 20.29 50.83
CA GLU A 417 -5.43 19.19 51.34
C GLU A 417 -6.73 18.98 50.53
N ASP A 418 -7.42 20.05 50.12
CA ASP A 418 -8.63 19.95 49.28
C ASP A 418 -8.26 19.89 47.80
N VAL A 419 -8.43 18.71 47.23
CA VAL A 419 -8.08 18.39 45.83
C VAL A 419 -9.29 17.86 45.06
N THR A 420 -10.47 18.39 45.36
CA THR A 420 -11.65 18.18 44.52
C THR A 420 -11.42 18.73 43.10
N PRO A 421 -12.06 18.16 42.05
CA PRO A 421 -11.91 18.65 40.67
C PRO A 421 -12.11 20.17 40.52
N LYS A 422 -13.08 20.72 41.26
CA LYS A 422 -13.37 22.16 41.28
C LYS A 422 -12.22 22.99 41.87
N ASN A 423 -11.59 22.51 42.95
CA ASN A 423 -10.47 23.23 43.54
C ASN A 423 -9.18 23.06 42.72
N LEU A 424 -8.96 21.87 42.12
CA LEU A 424 -7.83 21.62 41.22
C LEU A 424 -7.87 22.57 40.02
N LEU A 425 -9.05 22.77 39.42
CA LEU A 425 -9.27 23.76 38.37
C LEU A 425 -8.92 25.18 38.82
N LYS A 426 -9.36 25.57 40.03
CA LYS A 426 -9.08 26.89 40.61
C LYS A 426 -7.59 27.10 40.85
N LEU A 427 -6.86 26.06 41.28
CA LEU A 427 -5.42 26.10 41.51
C LEU A 427 -4.64 26.22 40.20
N MET A 428 -5.01 25.42 39.19
CA MET A 428 -4.40 25.49 37.85
C MET A 428 -4.49 26.90 37.27
N LYS A 429 -5.70 27.50 37.27
CA LYS A 429 -5.93 28.87 36.75
C LYS A 429 -5.32 29.94 37.66
N GLY A 430 -5.48 29.83 38.97
CA GLY A 430 -5.06 30.84 39.94
C GLY A 430 -3.54 30.96 40.13
N ARG A 431 -2.79 29.88 39.86
CA ARG A 431 -1.32 29.86 39.96
C ARG A 431 -0.61 29.89 38.60
N ASN A 432 -1.36 30.03 37.49
CA ASN A 432 -0.83 29.94 36.12
C ASN A 432 0.05 28.69 35.93
N ALA A 433 -0.49 27.53 36.27
CA ALA A 433 0.21 26.27 36.06
C ALA A 433 0.20 25.89 34.57
N ASP A 434 1.36 25.51 34.05
CA ASP A 434 1.54 25.04 32.68
C ASP A 434 1.12 23.57 32.52
N ILE A 435 1.19 22.75 33.58
CA ILE A 435 0.92 21.31 33.49
C ILE A 435 0.33 20.72 34.77
N LEU A 436 -0.61 19.77 34.61
CA LEU A 436 -1.13 18.93 35.68
C LEU A 436 -0.50 17.55 35.64
N VAL A 437 0.29 17.20 36.65
CA VAL A 437 0.86 15.85 36.81
C VAL A 437 0.02 15.13 37.84
N ALA A 438 -0.83 14.20 37.43
CA ALA A 438 -1.74 13.53 38.37
C ALA A 438 -2.12 12.13 37.91
N GLY A 439 -2.81 11.37 38.76
CA GLY A 439 -3.29 10.04 38.33
C GLY A 439 -4.47 10.11 37.36
N GLY A 440 -4.66 9.06 36.55
CA GLY A 440 -5.72 8.94 35.52
C GLY A 440 -7.14 9.36 35.91
N ARG A 441 -7.52 9.32 37.20
CA ARG A 441 -8.81 9.87 37.68
C ARG A 441 -9.00 11.38 37.40
N ASN A 442 -7.91 12.14 37.28
CA ASN A 442 -7.94 13.59 36.99
C ASN A 442 -7.64 13.90 35.53
N GLN A 443 -7.29 12.88 34.72
CA GLN A 443 -7.00 13.02 33.31
C GLN A 443 -8.14 13.72 32.59
N TYR A 444 -9.36 13.19 32.73
CA TYR A 444 -10.55 13.74 32.08
C TYR A 444 -10.87 15.18 32.49
N LEU A 445 -10.50 15.61 33.70
CA LEU A 445 -10.69 17.00 34.12
C LEU A 445 -9.73 17.92 33.38
N ALA A 446 -8.43 17.62 33.39
CA ALA A 446 -7.42 18.44 32.70
C ALA A 446 -7.67 18.48 31.20
N ILE A 447 -7.98 17.31 30.63
CA ILE A 447 -8.42 17.16 29.24
C ILE A 447 -9.61 18.08 28.96
N LYS A 448 -10.69 18.02 29.73
CA LYS A 448 -11.90 18.83 29.49
C LYS A 448 -11.65 20.32 29.57
N GLU A 449 -10.86 20.76 30.54
CA GLU A 449 -10.58 22.17 30.81
C GLU A 449 -9.44 22.74 29.95
N GLY A 450 -8.76 21.91 29.16
CA GLY A 450 -7.74 22.35 28.21
C GLY A 450 -6.34 22.56 28.81
N PHE A 451 -5.99 21.80 29.85
CA PHE A 451 -4.65 21.86 30.45
C PHE A 451 -3.77 20.69 30.01
N PRO A 452 -2.46 20.92 29.76
CA PRO A 452 -1.48 19.85 29.67
C PRO A 452 -1.55 18.94 30.89
N PHE A 453 -1.51 17.63 30.65
CA PHE A 453 -1.69 16.60 31.67
C PHE A 453 -0.64 15.50 31.53
N VAL A 454 -0.17 14.87 32.60
CA VAL A 454 0.65 13.64 32.50
C VAL A 454 0.19 12.63 33.55
N ASP A 455 -0.12 11.40 33.12
CA ASP A 455 -0.52 10.32 34.04
C ASP A 455 0.66 9.66 34.72
N VAL A 456 0.66 9.69 36.04
CA VAL A 456 1.73 9.16 36.90
C VAL A 456 1.28 8.00 37.79
N ASN A 457 0.08 7.45 37.57
CA ASN A 457 -0.45 6.39 38.43
C ASN A 457 -0.02 4.96 38.04
N GLN A 458 -0.53 3.94 38.74
CA GLN A 458 -0.18 2.52 38.53
C GLN A 458 -0.67 1.96 37.18
N GLU A 459 -1.64 2.61 36.55
CA GLU A 459 -2.27 2.18 35.29
C GLU A 459 -1.54 2.71 34.04
N ARG A 460 -0.49 3.53 34.21
CA ARG A 460 0.26 4.14 33.11
C ARG A 460 0.94 3.09 32.21
N HIS A 461 1.07 3.41 30.93
CA HIS A 461 1.65 2.51 29.92
C HIS A 461 3.15 2.76 29.65
N ILE A 462 3.76 3.80 30.24
CA ILE A 462 5.15 4.19 30.02
C ILE A 462 5.93 4.12 31.34
N ALA A 463 7.15 3.56 31.27
CA ALA A 463 8.06 3.52 32.40
C ALA A 463 8.74 4.89 32.61
N TYR A 464 8.67 5.40 33.84
CA TYR A 464 9.34 6.64 34.28
C TYR A 464 10.47 6.39 35.27
N ALA A 465 10.85 5.13 35.48
CA ALA A 465 11.91 4.76 36.41
C ALA A 465 13.29 4.70 35.71
N GLY A 466 14.34 5.11 36.43
CA GLY A 466 15.72 5.11 35.92
C GLY A 466 16.01 6.24 34.94
N TYR A 467 17.23 6.24 34.36
CA TYR A 467 17.69 7.28 33.43
C TYR A 467 16.77 7.43 32.21
N ASP A 468 16.42 6.31 31.56
CA ASP A 468 15.49 6.33 30.42
C ASP A 468 14.10 6.82 30.83
N GLY A 469 13.67 6.51 32.06
CA GLY A 469 12.40 6.93 32.60
C GLY A 469 12.25 8.45 32.74
N LEU A 470 13.31 9.16 33.11
CA LEU A 470 13.29 10.62 33.20
C LEU A 470 13.18 11.27 31.81
N VAL A 471 13.84 10.70 30.79
CA VAL A 471 13.68 11.15 29.40
C VAL A 471 12.26 10.91 28.91
N ASN A 472 11.69 9.73 29.20
CA ASN A 472 10.31 9.41 28.85
C ASN A 472 9.33 10.38 29.50
N LEU A 473 9.54 10.75 30.78
CA LEU A 473 8.71 11.74 31.47
C LEU A 473 8.82 13.12 30.80
N ALA A 474 10.04 13.57 30.50
CA ALA A 474 10.29 14.84 29.81
C ALA A 474 9.60 14.88 28.42
N GLU A 475 9.68 13.78 27.67
CA GLU A 475 9.02 13.62 26.38
C GLU A 475 7.49 13.71 26.55
N GLN A 476 6.90 13.02 27.52
CA GLN A 476 5.45 13.06 27.76
C GLN A 476 4.95 14.45 28.17
N ILE A 477 5.70 15.15 29.04
CA ILE A 477 5.41 16.54 29.42
C ILE A 477 5.48 17.45 28.20
N SER A 478 6.56 17.35 27.43
CA SER A 478 6.76 18.09 26.19
C SER A 478 5.62 17.89 25.20
N ASN A 479 5.23 16.64 24.98
CA ASN A 479 4.19 16.26 24.04
C ASN A 479 2.84 16.85 24.44
N SER A 480 2.54 16.83 25.76
CA SER A 480 1.34 17.47 26.27
C SER A 480 1.36 18.99 26.05
N ILE A 481 2.43 19.68 26.45
CA ILE A 481 2.54 21.13 26.30
C ILE A 481 2.40 21.56 24.84
N ARG A 482 3.10 20.87 23.92
CA ARG A 482 3.03 21.17 22.47
C ARG A 482 1.62 21.04 21.90
N PHE A 483 0.83 20.07 22.36
CA PHE A 483 -0.54 19.90 21.92
C PHE A 483 -1.43 21.09 22.31
N TYR A 484 -1.23 21.68 23.49
CA TYR A 484 -2.05 22.79 24.00
C TYR A 484 -1.55 24.20 23.64
N GLU A 485 -0.26 24.39 23.33
CA GLU A 485 0.30 25.70 22.92
C GLU A 485 0.02 26.07 21.45
N GLY A 486 -0.50 25.14 20.64
CA GLY A 486 -0.81 25.34 19.21
C GLY A 486 0.44 25.28 18.32
N HIS A 487 0.28 24.72 17.12
CA HIS A 487 1.42 24.41 16.24
C HIS A 487 1.92 25.61 15.44
N LYS A 488 3.24 25.77 15.36
CA LYS A 488 3.87 26.53 14.27
C LYS A 488 3.71 25.73 12.98
N SER A 489 3.04 26.31 11.98
CA SER A 489 3.09 25.81 10.61
C SER A 489 4.55 25.79 10.16
N TYR A 490 5.09 24.60 9.88
CA TYR A 490 6.41 24.45 9.29
C TYR A 490 6.33 24.89 7.83
N LYS A 491 7.35 25.60 7.34
CA LYS A 491 7.51 25.78 5.89
C LYS A 491 7.89 24.44 5.28
N THR A 492 7.08 23.96 4.34
CA THR A 492 7.38 22.80 3.50
C THR A 492 8.60 23.11 2.63
N TYR A 493 9.64 22.28 2.69
CA TYR A 493 10.77 22.36 1.78
C TYR A 493 10.64 21.24 0.75
N MET A 494 10.35 21.60 -0.50
CA MET A 494 10.34 20.63 -1.58
C MET A 494 11.78 20.29 -1.97
N THR A 495 12.16 19.02 -1.81
CA THR A 495 13.46 18.52 -2.23
C THR A 495 13.25 17.53 -3.36
N TYR A 496 13.61 17.94 -4.59
CA TYR A 496 13.64 17.03 -5.72
C TYR A 496 14.83 16.07 -5.55
N MET A 497 14.56 14.78 -5.36
CA MET A 497 15.62 13.79 -5.59
C MET A 497 15.93 13.73 -7.08
N THR A 498 17.22 13.77 -7.39
CA THR A 498 17.81 13.69 -8.72
C THR A 498 17.31 12.49 -9.52
N TYR A 499 17.09 12.73 -10.82
CA TYR A 499 16.71 11.76 -11.86
C TYR A 499 17.19 10.33 -11.58
N LYS A 500 16.26 9.47 -11.16
CA LYS A 500 16.49 8.02 -11.12
C LYS A 500 16.14 7.42 -12.48
N ASN A 501 17.04 6.60 -13.03
CA ASN A 501 16.78 5.86 -14.27
C ASN A 501 16.05 4.53 -13.95
N VAL A 502 16.09 4.10 -12.69
CA VAL A 502 15.32 2.96 -12.15
C VAL A 502 14.44 3.41 -10.98
N VAL A 503 13.19 2.97 -11.00
CA VAL A 503 12.25 3.07 -9.89
C VAL A 503 12.20 1.73 -9.17
N ILE A 504 12.39 1.73 -7.85
CA ILE A 504 12.45 0.50 -7.03
C ILE A 504 11.27 0.52 -6.05
N ASN A 505 10.42 -0.50 -6.08
CA ASN A 505 9.19 -0.58 -5.28
C ASN A 505 8.31 0.66 -5.50
N PRO A 506 7.80 0.88 -6.74
CA PRO A 506 7.14 2.13 -7.12
C PRO A 506 5.88 2.39 -6.30
N LEU A 507 5.66 3.61 -5.81
CA LEU A 507 4.36 3.99 -5.23
C LEU A 507 3.29 4.21 -6.30
N LYS A 508 3.70 4.56 -7.52
CA LYS A 508 2.86 5.00 -8.64
C LYS A 508 2.11 3.84 -9.30
N HIS A 509 0.85 4.09 -9.64
CA HIS A 509 0.00 3.22 -10.47
C HIS A 509 -0.44 3.92 -11.76
N SER A 510 -0.89 3.16 -12.76
CA SER A 510 -1.22 3.71 -14.09
C SER A 510 -2.56 4.45 -14.14
N ARG A 511 -2.69 5.37 -15.11
CA ARG A 511 -3.94 6.10 -15.37
C ARG A 511 -5.09 5.17 -15.74
N SER A 512 -4.81 4.11 -16.47
CA SER A 512 -5.81 3.12 -16.90
C SER A 512 -6.51 2.45 -15.71
N ILE A 513 -5.79 2.20 -14.59
CA ILE A 513 -6.38 1.67 -13.35
C ILE A 513 -7.29 2.72 -12.69
N GLY A 514 -6.84 3.97 -12.61
CA GLY A 514 -7.63 5.06 -12.04
C GLY A 514 -8.92 5.32 -12.81
N ALA A 515 -8.85 5.34 -14.15
CA ALA A 515 -10.03 5.48 -14.98
C ALA A 515 -10.98 4.28 -14.81
N ALA A 516 -10.46 3.05 -14.82
CA ALA A 516 -11.27 1.85 -14.59
C ALA A 516 -11.97 1.86 -13.21
N LEU A 517 -11.32 2.42 -12.18
CA LEU A 517 -11.89 2.62 -10.85
C LEU A 517 -13.06 3.62 -10.90
N ALA A 518 -12.92 4.76 -11.58
CA ALA A 518 -14.00 5.74 -11.71
C ALA A 518 -15.28 5.12 -12.32
N PHE A 519 -15.12 4.27 -13.35
CA PHE A 519 -16.27 3.57 -13.95
C PHE A 519 -16.95 2.54 -13.03
N GLN A 520 -16.31 2.07 -11.96
CA GLN A 520 -16.99 1.23 -10.96
C GLN A 520 -18.04 2.00 -10.17
N GLY A 521 -17.92 3.34 -10.13
CA GLY A 521 -18.85 4.23 -9.44
C GLY A 521 -20.00 4.74 -10.30
N ILE A 522 -20.17 4.19 -11.51
CA ILE A 522 -21.25 4.54 -12.44
C ILE A 522 -22.13 3.31 -12.65
N HIS A 523 -23.44 3.50 -12.50
CA HIS A 523 -24.41 2.43 -12.62
C HIS A 523 -24.49 1.87 -14.03
N ASN A 524 -24.52 0.54 -14.13
CA ASN A 524 -24.64 -0.20 -15.39
C ASN A 524 -23.52 0.14 -16.40
N ALA A 525 -22.34 0.51 -15.88
CA ALA A 525 -21.19 0.89 -16.69
C ALA A 525 -20.22 -0.28 -16.90
N ILE A 526 -19.47 -0.22 -18.01
CA ILE A 526 -18.37 -1.16 -18.26
C ILE A 526 -17.16 -0.44 -18.88
N PRO A 527 -16.02 -0.41 -18.16
CA PRO A 527 -14.76 0.02 -18.74
C PRO A 527 -14.15 -1.10 -19.60
N ILE A 528 -13.61 -0.72 -20.75
CA ILE A 528 -12.87 -1.57 -21.69
C ILE A 528 -11.47 -0.99 -21.84
N ILE A 529 -10.43 -1.76 -21.54
CA ILE A 529 -9.05 -1.37 -21.86
C ILE A 529 -8.72 -1.87 -23.27
N HIS A 530 -8.62 -0.94 -24.20
CA HIS A 530 -8.13 -1.17 -25.56
C HIS A 530 -6.61 -1.38 -25.53
N GLY A 531 -6.21 -2.63 -25.75
CA GLY A 531 -4.82 -3.03 -25.53
C GLY A 531 -4.62 -4.52 -25.34
N ALA A 532 -3.39 -4.86 -24.95
CA ALA A 532 -3.04 -6.23 -24.58
C ALA A 532 -3.78 -6.66 -23.30
N GLN A 533 -4.12 -7.95 -23.22
CA GLN A 533 -4.93 -8.52 -22.13
C GLN A 533 -4.33 -8.37 -20.71
N GLY A 534 -3.01 -8.20 -20.60
CA GLY A 534 -2.30 -8.10 -19.32
C GLY A 534 -2.68 -6.88 -18.49
N CYS A 535 -2.93 -5.73 -19.14
CA CYS A 535 -3.29 -4.49 -18.48
C CYS A 535 -4.62 -4.63 -17.72
N ASN A 536 -5.60 -5.27 -18.37
CA ASN A 536 -6.90 -5.60 -17.78
C ASN A 536 -6.78 -6.62 -16.64
N PHE A 537 -5.98 -7.67 -16.80
CA PHE A 537 -5.79 -8.67 -15.75
C PHE A 537 -5.23 -8.04 -14.46
N LEU A 538 -4.17 -7.23 -14.58
CA LEU A 538 -3.55 -6.58 -13.43
C LEU A 538 -4.49 -5.60 -12.72
N ALA A 539 -5.14 -4.71 -13.47
CA ALA A 539 -6.10 -3.75 -12.93
C ALA A 539 -7.22 -4.49 -12.16
N LYS A 540 -7.76 -5.56 -12.75
CA LYS A 540 -8.79 -6.37 -12.13
C LYS A 540 -8.31 -7.04 -10.83
N VAL A 541 -7.10 -7.60 -10.81
CA VAL A 541 -6.54 -8.24 -9.60
C VAL A 541 -6.33 -7.24 -8.47
N LEU A 542 -5.74 -6.08 -8.74
CA LEU A 542 -5.48 -5.06 -7.72
C LEU A 542 -6.77 -4.50 -7.12
N LEU A 543 -7.72 -4.12 -7.98
CA LEU A 543 -9.02 -3.63 -7.55
C LEU A 543 -9.81 -4.70 -6.79
N THR A 544 -9.81 -5.95 -7.27
CA THR A 544 -10.47 -7.08 -6.58
C THR A 544 -9.85 -7.33 -5.21
N LYS A 545 -8.52 -7.29 -5.07
CA LYS A 545 -7.86 -7.48 -3.77
C LYS A 545 -8.16 -6.35 -2.79
N HIS A 546 -8.19 -5.11 -3.28
CA HIS A 546 -8.44 -3.93 -2.47
C HIS A 546 -9.88 -3.87 -1.97
N PHE A 547 -10.86 -4.04 -2.86
CA PHE A 547 -12.28 -3.97 -2.52
C PHE A 547 -12.86 -5.29 -2.04
N ARG A 548 -12.21 -6.42 -2.33
CA ARG A 548 -12.70 -7.79 -2.07
C ARG A 548 -14.03 -8.08 -2.76
N GLU A 549 -14.21 -7.47 -3.94
CA GLU A 549 -15.44 -7.50 -4.73
C GLU A 549 -15.12 -7.82 -6.20
N PRO A 550 -16.04 -8.44 -6.96
CA PRO A 550 -15.91 -8.56 -8.41
C PRO A 550 -15.88 -7.19 -9.08
N ILE A 551 -14.90 -7.00 -9.97
CA ILE A 551 -14.68 -5.75 -10.70
C ILE A 551 -15.12 -5.91 -12.16
N ALA A 552 -15.94 -4.97 -12.64
CA ALA A 552 -16.39 -4.89 -14.01
C ALA A 552 -15.28 -4.27 -14.88
N LEU A 553 -14.63 -5.07 -15.72
CA LEU A 553 -13.56 -4.62 -16.62
C LEU A 553 -13.39 -5.62 -17.75
N GLN A 554 -13.23 -5.12 -18.98
CA GLN A 554 -13.00 -5.91 -20.18
C GLN A 554 -11.78 -5.41 -20.96
N SER A 555 -11.38 -6.17 -21.99
CA SER A 555 -10.29 -5.79 -22.88
C SER A 555 -10.57 -6.24 -24.31
N THR A 556 -10.04 -5.50 -25.27
CA THR A 556 -10.04 -5.85 -26.70
C THR A 556 -9.06 -6.97 -27.05
N LYS A 557 -8.10 -7.26 -26.15
CA LYS A 557 -7.12 -8.37 -26.27
C LYS A 557 -6.32 -8.32 -27.57
N LEU A 558 -5.54 -7.26 -27.74
CA LEU A 558 -4.69 -7.11 -28.92
C LEU A 558 -3.52 -8.10 -28.92
N PHE A 559 -3.33 -8.78 -30.05
CA PHE A 559 -2.21 -9.66 -30.35
C PHE A 559 -1.30 -9.05 -31.43
N THR A 560 -0.15 -9.68 -31.71
CA THR A 560 0.82 -9.23 -32.71
C THR A 560 0.18 -8.91 -34.06
N GLU A 561 -0.77 -9.72 -34.52
CA GLU A 561 -1.44 -9.48 -35.80
C GLU A 561 -2.25 -8.19 -35.79
N ASP A 562 -2.90 -7.85 -34.67
CA ASP A 562 -3.71 -6.63 -34.52
C ASP A 562 -2.82 -5.38 -34.42
N VAL A 563 -1.63 -5.53 -33.84
CA VAL A 563 -0.63 -4.46 -33.78
C VAL A 563 -0.14 -4.11 -35.18
N VAL A 564 0.04 -5.10 -36.06
CA VAL A 564 0.52 -4.90 -37.43
C VAL A 564 -0.59 -4.51 -38.40
N MET A 565 -1.76 -5.15 -38.32
CA MET A 565 -2.82 -5.06 -39.33
C MET A 565 -3.94 -4.06 -38.99
N GLY A 566 -3.96 -3.51 -37.78
CA GLY A 566 -5.02 -2.65 -37.27
C GLY A 566 -5.86 -3.32 -36.17
N SER A 567 -6.27 -2.53 -35.18
CA SER A 567 -6.91 -2.97 -33.92
C SER A 567 -8.34 -2.42 -33.76
N GLU A 568 -8.74 -1.49 -34.63
CA GLU A 568 -10.00 -0.75 -34.61
C GLU A 568 -11.19 -1.71 -34.82
N GLY A 569 -11.05 -2.66 -35.75
CA GLY A 569 -12.07 -3.68 -36.01
C GLY A 569 -12.35 -4.59 -34.81
N ASN A 570 -11.34 -4.86 -33.97
CA ASN A 570 -11.52 -5.65 -32.75
C ASN A 570 -12.22 -4.82 -31.65
N LEU A 571 -11.94 -3.53 -31.57
CA LEU A 571 -12.64 -2.63 -30.67
C LEU A 571 -14.13 -2.57 -31.00
N VAL A 572 -14.49 -2.37 -32.27
CA VAL A 572 -15.89 -2.34 -32.73
C VAL A 572 -16.61 -3.65 -32.37
N LYS A 573 -16.03 -4.81 -32.71
CA LYS A 573 -16.61 -6.13 -32.37
C LYS A 573 -16.79 -6.34 -30.86
N THR A 574 -15.85 -5.85 -30.07
CA THR A 574 -15.90 -5.98 -28.60
C THR A 574 -17.05 -5.14 -28.04
N ILE A 575 -17.19 -3.89 -28.51
CA ILE A 575 -18.28 -2.99 -28.12
C ILE A 575 -19.63 -3.61 -28.52
N GLU A 576 -19.80 -4.03 -29.78
CA GLU A 576 -21.03 -4.66 -30.28
C GLU A 576 -21.40 -5.89 -29.46
N GLY A 577 -20.46 -6.79 -29.21
CA GLY A 577 -20.70 -7.99 -28.41
C GLY A 577 -21.03 -7.71 -26.94
N ILE A 578 -20.56 -6.59 -26.37
CA ILE A 578 -20.93 -6.17 -25.01
C ILE A 578 -22.34 -5.59 -25.00
N ILE A 579 -22.68 -4.74 -25.98
CA ILE A 579 -24.02 -4.15 -26.13
C ILE A 579 -25.06 -5.25 -26.29
N GLU A 580 -24.83 -6.21 -27.19
CA GLU A 580 -25.75 -7.31 -27.46
C GLU A 580 -25.98 -8.20 -26.24
N LYS A 581 -24.93 -8.47 -25.46
CA LYS A 581 -25.01 -9.41 -24.32
C LYS A 581 -25.47 -8.79 -23.02
N ASN A 582 -25.08 -7.54 -22.75
CA ASN A 582 -25.23 -6.94 -21.42
C ASN A 582 -26.04 -5.63 -21.43
N ASN A 583 -26.23 -4.99 -22.59
CA ASN A 583 -26.96 -3.72 -22.73
C ASN A 583 -26.58 -2.65 -21.66
N PRO A 584 -25.29 -2.23 -21.61
CA PRO A 584 -24.81 -1.27 -20.60
C PRO A 584 -25.33 0.15 -20.86
N ASP A 585 -25.43 0.97 -19.81
CA ASP A 585 -25.81 2.38 -19.95
C ASP A 585 -24.61 3.24 -20.37
N VAL A 586 -23.40 2.86 -19.93
CA VAL A 586 -22.15 3.55 -20.23
C VAL A 586 -21.04 2.56 -20.57
N ILE A 587 -20.30 2.82 -21.64
CA ILE A 587 -19.09 2.09 -22.03
C ILE A 587 -17.94 3.08 -22.03
N GLY A 588 -16.98 2.89 -21.11
CA GLY A 588 -15.74 3.67 -21.08
C GLY A 588 -14.64 2.94 -21.84
N VAL A 589 -14.21 3.47 -22.98
CA VAL A 589 -13.08 2.92 -23.76
C VAL A 589 -11.80 3.61 -23.32
N LEU A 590 -10.99 2.89 -22.55
CA LEU A 590 -9.70 3.32 -22.01
C LEU A 590 -8.58 2.83 -22.93
N THR A 591 -7.55 3.64 -23.17
CA THR A 591 -6.38 3.23 -23.96
C THR A 591 -5.25 2.71 -23.09
N SER A 592 -4.56 1.66 -23.54
CA SER A 592 -3.31 1.21 -22.90
C SER A 592 -2.08 1.89 -23.51
N GLY A 593 -0.93 1.80 -22.85
CA GLY A 593 0.34 2.25 -23.43
C GLY A 593 0.65 1.63 -24.80
N LEU A 594 0.16 0.42 -25.10
CA LEU A 594 0.30 -0.18 -26.43
C LEU A 594 -0.48 0.59 -27.51
N SER A 595 -1.77 0.85 -27.25
CA SER A 595 -2.65 1.52 -28.22
C SER A 595 -2.28 2.98 -28.42
N GLU A 596 -1.81 3.67 -27.37
CA GLU A 596 -1.32 5.04 -27.46
C GLU A 596 -0.05 5.13 -28.30
N VAL A 597 0.94 4.25 -28.08
CA VAL A 597 2.19 4.25 -28.85
C VAL A 597 1.99 3.81 -30.30
N LYS A 598 1.05 2.88 -30.54
CA LYS A 598 0.62 2.52 -31.91
C LYS A 598 -0.05 3.71 -32.62
N GLY A 599 -0.68 4.62 -31.87
CA GLY A 599 -1.46 5.73 -32.42
C GLY A 599 -2.85 5.30 -32.89
N ASP A 600 -3.50 4.38 -32.18
CA ASP A 600 -4.87 3.95 -32.48
C ASP A 600 -5.83 5.14 -32.38
N ASP A 601 -6.54 5.48 -33.46
CA ASP A 601 -7.59 6.50 -33.42
C ASP A 601 -8.90 5.92 -32.87
N VAL A 602 -8.91 5.74 -31.55
CA VAL A 602 -10.07 5.24 -30.81
C VAL A 602 -11.25 6.22 -30.89
N GLY A 603 -10.97 7.53 -30.96
CA GLY A 603 -11.99 8.57 -31.04
C GLY A 603 -12.84 8.45 -32.29
N ASP A 604 -12.21 8.36 -33.46
CA ASP A 604 -12.89 8.18 -34.74
C ASP A 604 -13.50 6.78 -34.87
N THR A 605 -12.81 5.74 -34.39
CA THR A 605 -13.37 4.37 -34.35
C THR A 605 -14.68 4.29 -33.58
N ILE A 606 -14.80 5.04 -32.48
CA ILE A 606 -16.04 5.11 -31.69
C ILE A 606 -17.14 5.88 -32.42
N LYS A 607 -16.82 6.89 -33.23
CA LYS A 607 -17.82 7.57 -34.09
C LYS A 607 -18.38 6.58 -35.12
N ASP A 608 -17.51 5.78 -35.72
CA ASP A 608 -17.89 4.71 -36.66
C ASP A 608 -18.68 3.58 -35.99
N SER A 609 -18.33 3.20 -34.75
CA SER A 609 -19.10 2.20 -33.99
C SER A 609 -20.48 2.72 -33.64
N ARG A 610 -20.60 4.00 -33.22
CA ARG A 610 -21.89 4.67 -32.98
C ARG A 610 -22.76 4.70 -34.24
N PHE A 611 -22.14 4.84 -35.41
CA PHE A 611 -22.84 4.79 -36.70
C PHE A 611 -23.38 3.39 -37.04
N LYS A 612 -22.71 2.31 -36.62
CA LYS A 612 -23.19 0.92 -36.83
C LYS A 612 -24.18 0.44 -35.76
N THR A 613 -24.11 0.98 -34.54
CA THR A 613 -24.98 0.62 -33.41
C THR A 613 -26.14 1.60 -33.21
N GLN A 614 -26.67 2.20 -34.28
CA GLN A 614 -27.67 3.30 -34.29
C GLN A 614 -28.93 3.08 -33.40
N ASN A 615 -29.17 1.88 -32.90
CA ASN A 615 -30.29 1.54 -32.00
C ASN A 615 -29.90 1.35 -30.52
N SER A 616 -28.64 1.56 -30.12
CA SER A 616 -28.20 1.39 -28.73
C SER A 616 -28.42 2.65 -27.90
N LYS A 617 -28.90 2.49 -26.66
CA LYS A 617 -29.00 3.56 -25.65
C LYS A 617 -27.68 3.82 -24.90
N SER A 618 -26.63 3.05 -25.16
CA SER A 618 -25.35 3.12 -24.43
C SER A 618 -24.54 4.37 -24.79
N ASN A 619 -24.05 5.08 -23.77
CA ASN A 619 -23.09 6.17 -23.94
C ASN A 619 -21.67 5.60 -24.08
N ILE A 620 -21.05 5.73 -25.26
CA ILE A 620 -19.67 5.26 -25.51
C ILE A 620 -18.73 6.45 -25.40
N ILE A 621 -17.81 6.39 -24.44
CA ILE A 621 -16.92 7.50 -24.05
C ILE A 621 -15.48 7.04 -24.22
N HIS A 622 -14.67 7.86 -24.91
CA HIS A 622 -13.24 7.61 -25.06
C HIS A 622 -12.48 8.32 -23.93
N ILE A 623 -11.55 7.61 -23.29
CA ILE A 623 -10.68 8.18 -22.26
C ILE A 623 -9.25 7.78 -22.60
N SER A 624 -8.45 8.77 -23.04
CA SER A 624 -7.03 8.57 -23.27
C SER A 624 -6.31 8.38 -21.92
N THR A 625 -5.71 7.21 -21.72
CA THR A 625 -5.01 6.82 -20.50
C THR A 625 -3.60 6.28 -20.76
N PRO A 626 -2.71 7.08 -21.36
CA PRO A 626 -1.32 6.66 -21.58
C PRO A 626 -0.64 6.28 -20.26
N ASP A 627 -0.09 5.06 -20.20
CA ASP A 627 0.53 4.51 -18.99
C ASP A 627 1.87 5.18 -18.63
N TYR A 628 2.42 5.99 -19.54
CA TYR A 628 3.68 6.73 -19.41
C TYR A 628 3.50 8.21 -18.98
N ALA A 629 2.25 8.63 -18.72
CA ALA A 629 1.93 9.94 -18.21
C ALA A 629 1.04 9.84 -16.96
N GLY A 630 1.20 10.76 -16.01
CA GLY A 630 0.39 10.82 -14.79
C GLY A 630 0.41 9.53 -13.95
N GLY A 631 -0.67 9.31 -13.21
CA GLY A 631 -0.87 8.19 -12.30
C GLY A 631 -2.35 7.90 -12.02
N LEU A 632 -2.63 7.16 -10.95
CA LEU A 632 -3.99 6.70 -10.61
C LEU A 632 -4.99 7.86 -10.47
N GLU A 633 -4.67 8.87 -9.64
CA GLU A 633 -5.58 10.00 -9.41
C GLU A 633 -5.87 10.79 -10.70
N THR A 634 -4.86 11.03 -11.54
CA THR A 634 -5.06 11.73 -12.82
C THR A 634 -5.86 10.92 -13.84
N GLY A 635 -5.75 9.59 -13.81
CA GLY A 635 -6.58 8.71 -14.63
C GLY A 635 -8.03 8.72 -14.18
N TYR A 636 -8.24 8.70 -12.86
CA TYR A 636 -9.56 8.80 -12.24
C TYR A 636 -10.22 10.15 -12.57
N ALA A 637 -9.54 11.27 -12.34
CA ALA A 637 -10.03 12.61 -12.68
C ALA A 637 -10.35 12.77 -14.17
N LYS A 638 -9.47 12.27 -15.05
CA LYS A 638 -9.71 12.33 -16.49
C LYS A 638 -10.96 11.55 -16.91
N ALA A 639 -11.21 10.39 -16.32
CA ALA A 639 -12.44 9.65 -16.60
C ALA A 639 -13.71 10.44 -16.19
N VAL A 640 -13.65 11.15 -15.05
CA VAL A 640 -14.75 12.01 -14.59
C VAL A 640 -14.98 13.18 -15.54
N GLU A 641 -13.91 13.84 -16.00
CA GLU A 641 -13.99 14.92 -17.00
C GLU A 641 -14.69 14.45 -18.27
N GLU A 642 -14.27 13.32 -18.85
CA GLU A 642 -14.83 12.81 -20.11
C GLU A 642 -16.29 12.37 -19.95
N VAL A 643 -16.66 11.83 -18.78
CA VAL A 643 -18.05 11.50 -18.44
C VAL A 643 -18.91 12.76 -18.36
N ILE A 644 -18.42 13.79 -17.67
CA ILE A 644 -19.11 15.08 -17.58
C ILE A 644 -19.25 15.70 -18.97
N ASP A 645 -18.17 15.69 -19.76
CA ASP A 645 -18.20 16.32 -21.08
C ASP A 645 -19.16 15.62 -22.04
N SER A 646 -19.19 14.28 -22.00
CA SER A 646 -20.02 13.48 -22.89
C SER A 646 -21.51 13.48 -22.54
N ILE A 647 -21.86 13.44 -21.25
CA ILE A 647 -23.24 13.23 -20.80
C ILE A 647 -23.92 14.55 -20.39
N VAL A 648 -23.19 15.47 -19.75
CA VAL A 648 -23.78 16.69 -19.20
C VAL A 648 -23.89 17.74 -20.30
N SER A 649 -25.13 18.12 -20.62
CA SER A 649 -25.46 19.16 -21.60
C SER A 649 -26.13 20.37 -20.93
N LYS A 650 -26.11 21.53 -21.60
CA LYS A 650 -26.78 22.74 -21.10
C LYS A 650 -28.29 22.50 -21.02
N SER A 651 -28.84 22.56 -19.80
CA SER A 651 -30.27 22.69 -19.53
C SER A 651 -30.61 24.15 -19.22
N GLU A 652 -31.86 24.59 -19.38
CA GLU A 652 -32.30 25.92 -18.94
C GLU A 652 -32.11 26.05 -17.41
N ALA A 653 -31.01 26.65 -16.99
CA ALA A 653 -30.64 26.77 -15.59
C ALA A 653 -31.63 27.67 -14.83
N ALA A 654 -32.15 27.18 -13.71
CA ALA A 654 -32.86 28.02 -12.74
C ALA A 654 -31.85 28.97 -12.08
N GLN A 655 -32.02 30.28 -12.28
CA GLN A 655 -31.18 31.31 -11.65
C GLN A 655 -31.08 31.10 -10.12
N PHE A 656 -29.87 30.84 -9.65
CA PHE A 656 -29.55 30.78 -8.23
C PHE A 656 -29.37 32.20 -7.69
N VAL A 657 -30.12 32.55 -6.64
CA VAL A 657 -29.95 33.79 -5.87
C VAL A 657 -29.36 33.41 -4.53
N ILE A 658 -28.10 33.79 -4.27
CA ILE A 658 -27.48 33.64 -2.94
C ILE A 658 -28.32 34.44 -1.94
N PRO A 659 -28.78 33.85 -0.83
CA PRO A 659 -29.43 34.63 0.22
C PRO A 659 -28.44 35.65 0.76
N ALA A 660 -28.72 36.95 0.56
CA ALA A 660 -27.90 38.01 1.13
C ALA A 660 -27.83 37.82 2.65
N CYS A 661 -26.62 37.67 3.18
CA CYS A 661 -26.39 37.62 4.62
C CYS A 661 -26.97 38.89 5.24
N ARG A 662 -27.81 38.74 6.27
CA ARG A 662 -28.12 39.84 7.18
C ARG A 662 -26.81 40.25 7.85
N GLU A 663 -26.25 41.38 7.46
CA GLU A 663 -25.27 42.08 8.27
C GLU A 663 -25.90 42.33 9.65
N SER A 664 -25.45 41.62 10.68
CA SER A 664 -25.80 41.90 12.06
C SER A 664 -25.05 43.15 12.50
N SER A 665 -25.52 44.32 12.08
CA SER A 665 -25.22 45.56 12.79
C SER A 665 -26.13 45.61 14.02
N PHE A 666 -25.58 45.25 15.18
CA PHE A 666 -26.19 45.54 16.47
C PHE A 666 -26.29 47.07 16.61
N LYS A 667 -27.49 47.62 16.37
CA LYS A 667 -27.91 48.88 16.98
C LYS A 667 -29.28 48.66 17.63
N ASN A 668 -29.28 48.77 18.95
CA ASN A 668 -30.48 48.84 19.77
C ASN A 668 -31.25 50.12 19.43
N ASP A 669 -32.45 50.00 18.89
CA ASP A 669 -33.47 51.03 19.05
C ASP A 669 -34.86 50.38 19.14
N PRO A 670 -35.56 50.47 20.29
CA PRO A 670 -36.87 49.86 20.47
C PRO A 670 -37.96 50.85 20.03
N GLY A 671 -38.43 50.74 18.78
CA GLY A 671 -39.60 51.50 18.37
C GLY A 671 -39.90 51.48 16.89
N GLN A 672 -40.61 50.45 16.42
CA GLN A 672 -41.75 50.55 15.51
C GLN A 672 -42.22 49.15 15.10
N ALA A 673 -43.30 48.70 15.73
CA ALA A 673 -44.14 47.63 15.22
C ALA A 673 -45.06 48.23 14.15
N GLY A 674 -45.02 47.69 12.92
CA GLY A 674 -45.98 48.06 11.89
C GLY A 674 -45.59 47.60 10.48
N MET A 675 -46.32 46.60 9.98
CA MET A 675 -46.63 46.32 8.57
C MET A 675 -45.47 46.10 7.58
N THR A 676 -45.26 44.85 7.15
CA THR A 676 -45.77 44.31 5.86
C THR A 676 -45.33 42.86 5.69
N GLU A 677 -46.14 41.92 6.17
CA GLU A 677 -46.15 40.54 5.65
C GLU A 677 -46.96 40.55 4.36
N GLN A 678 -46.31 40.65 3.19
CA GLN A 678 -46.86 40.17 1.91
C GLN A 678 -45.86 40.41 0.76
N LYS A 679 -45.58 39.35 0.00
CA LYS A 679 -44.77 39.23 -1.25
C LYS A 679 -43.36 38.65 -1.16
N TYR A 680 -43.19 37.44 -0.61
CA TYR A 680 -42.14 36.49 -1.06
C TYR A 680 -42.59 35.03 -0.85
N SER A 681 -43.78 34.67 -1.33
CA SER A 681 -44.18 33.27 -1.43
C SER A 681 -43.72 32.72 -2.78
N HIS A 682 -42.82 31.74 -2.77
CA HIS A 682 -42.28 30.95 -3.90
C HIS A 682 -40.91 31.37 -4.48
N ILE A 683 -39.87 31.52 -3.67
CA ILE A 683 -38.50 31.24 -4.14
C ILE A 683 -38.25 29.74 -3.91
N ARG A 684 -38.24 28.93 -4.99
CA ARG A 684 -37.80 27.54 -4.90
C ARG A 684 -36.28 27.53 -4.74
N ILE A 685 -35.81 27.32 -3.52
CA ILE A 685 -34.37 27.11 -3.26
C ILE A 685 -34.00 25.76 -3.89
N ASN A 686 -33.15 25.81 -4.91
CA ASN A 686 -32.59 24.61 -5.51
C ASN A 686 -31.65 23.94 -4.50
N ARG A 687 -31.97 22.71 -4.09
CA ARG A 687 -31.24 21.95 -3.06
C ARG A 687 -30.30 20.90 -3.67
N LEU A 688 -30.26 20.80 -4.99
CA LEU A 688 -29.42 19.84 -5.69
C LEU A 688 -27.98 20.35 -5.72
N VAL A 689 -27.03 19.51 -5.31
CA VAL A 689 -25.60 19.83 -5.31
C VAL A 689 -24.81 18.71 -5.98
N ASN A 690 -23.86 19.08 -6.81
CA ASN A 690 -22.90 18.14 -7.40
C ASN A 690 -21.79 17.85 -6.39
N VAL A 691 -21.34 16.61 -6.33
CA VAL A 691 -20.21 16.20 -5.50
C VAL A 691 -19.28 15.37 -6.37
N LEU A 692 -18.10 15.92 -6.69
CA LEU A 692 -17.06 15.22 -7.43
C LEU A 692 -16.12 14.59 -6.41
N ALA A 693 -16.14 13.26 -6.30
CA ALA A 693 -15.51 12.55 -5.20
C ALA A 693 -14.21 11.83 -5.63
N GLY A 694 -13.10 12.18 -4.98
CA GLY A 694 -11.77 11.67 -5.29
C GLY A 694 -11.56 10.18 -4.96
N SER A 695 -10.56 9.58 -5.62
CA SER A 695 -10.26 8.14 -5.52
C SER A 695 -9.69 7.69 -4.16
N HIS A 696 -9.29 8.63 -3.31
CA HIS A 696 -8.70 8.35 -2.00
C HIS A 696 -9.75 7.93 -0.94
N LEU A 697 -11.04 8.13 -1.19
CA LEU A 697 -12.12 7.79 -0.26
C LEU A 697 -12.42 6.28 -0.25
N THR A 698 -12.80 5.75 0.91
CA THR A 698 -13.29 4.37 1.01
C THR A 698 -14.76 4.28 0.57
N PRO A 699 -15.29 3.12 0.15
CA PRO A 699 -16.71 2.94 -0.13
C PRO A 699 -17.64 3.42 1.00
N ALA A 700 -17.27 3.16 2.26
CA ALA A 700 -18.02 3.66 3.42
C ALA A 700 -17.99 5.19 3.56
N ASP A 701 -16.92 5.84 3.12
CA ASP A 701 -16.82 7.31 3.09
C ASP A 701 -17.83 7.92 2.11
N PHE A 702 -18.12 7.28 0.97
CA PHE A 702 -19.16 7.77 0.04
C PHE A 702 -20.54 7.79 0.71
N THR A 703 -20.86 6.75 1.49
CA THR A 703 -22.12 6.67 2.23
C THR A 703 -22.19 7.73 3.34
N GLU A 704 -21.12 7.88 4.13
CA GLU A 704 -21.06 8.93 5.17
C GLU A 704 -21.12 10.34 4.55
N LEU A 705 -20.46 10.57 3.42
CA LEU A 705 -20.49 11.84 2.70
C LEU A 705 -21.90 12.20 2.24
N ARG A 706 -22.63 11.24 1.67
CA ARG A 706 -24.03 11.39 1.30
C ARG A 706 -24.89 11.76 2.51
N GLU A 707 -24.77 11.01 3.61
CA GLU A 707 -25.52 11.27 4.85
C GLU A 707 -25.18 12.63 5.48
N MET A 708 -23.92 13.07 5.39
CA MET A 708 -23.49 14.40 5.80
C MET A 708 -24.24 15.46 5.04
N ILE A 709 -24.19 15.43 3.72
CA ILE A 709 -24.83 16.45 2.87
C ILE A 709 -26.35 16.43 3.02
N GLU A 710 -26.98 15.25 3.01
CA GLU A 710 -28.43 15.10 3.12
C GLU A 710 -28.98 15.59 4.46
N SER A 711 -28.20 15.47 5.54
CA SER A 711 -28.63 15.95 6.86
C SER A 711 -28.71 17.48 7.00
N PHE A 712 -28.13 18.22 6.06
CA PHE A 712 -28.36 19.67 5.90
C PHE A 712 -29.57 19.97 4.99
N GLY A 713 -30.30 18.95 4.53
CA GLY A 713 -31.46 19.10 3.66
C GLY A 713 -31.11 19.35 2.18
N LEU A 714 -29.85 19.12 1.80
CA LEU A 714 -29.36 19.14 0.41
C LEU A 714 -29.57 17.77 -0.24
N LYS A 715 -29.54 17.71 -1.57
CA LYS A 715 -29.63 16.48 -2.35
C LYS A 715 -28.35 16.31 -3.18
N PRO A 716 -27.41 15.43 -2.77
CA PRO A 716 -26.15 15.25 -3.48
C PRO A 716 -26.28 14.31 -4.69
N ILE A 717 -25.77 14.73 -5.84
CA ILE A 717 -25.36 13.85 -6.94
C ILE A 717 -23.86 13.63 -6.82
N ILE A 718 -23.46 12.44 -6.38
CA ILE A 718 -22.05 12.06 -6.21
C ILE A 718 -21.58 11.40 -7.49
N LEU A 719 -20.47 11.87 -8.08
CA LEU A 719 -19.87 11.29 -9.28
C LEU A 719 -18.33 11.24 -9.14
N PRO A 720 -17.70 10.07 -9.33
CA PRO A 720 -18.27 8.72 -9.27
C PRO A 720 -18.72 8.36 -7.86
N ASP A 721 -19.66 7.42 -7.70
CA ASP A 721 -20.09 6.92 -6.38
C ASP A 721 -19.63 5.47 -6.17
N LEU A 722 -18.53 5.28 -5.43
CA LEU A 722 -17.94 3.95 -5.17
C LEU A 722 -18.58 3.22 -3.99
N SER A 723 -19.67 3.74 -3.41
CA SER A 723 -20.32 3.15 -2.22
C SER A 723 -20.75 1.69 -2.44
N ALA A 724 -21.05 1.30 -3.68
CA ALA A 724 -21.42 -0.07 -4.04
C ALA A 724 -20.28 -1.11 -3.97
N LEU A 725 -19.04 -0.70 -3.66
CA LEU A 725 -17.90 -1.60 -3.44
C LEU A 725 -17.67 -1.92 -1.95
N ASP A 726 -18.70 -1.75 -1.12
CA ASP A 726 -18.68 -1.92 0.33
C ASP A 726 -18.87 -3.37 0.83
N GLY A 727 -19.14 -4.33 -0.06
CA GLY A 727 -19.50 -5.70 0.33
C GLY A 727 -20.99 -6.03 0.13
N SER A 728 -21.82 -5.05 -0.25
CA SER A 728 -23.28 -5.21 -0.29
C SER A 728 -23.82 -5.92 -1.54
N ARG A 729 -23.01 -6.07 -2.59
CA ARG A 729 -23.43 -6.63 -3.88
C ARG A 729 -23.94 -8.07 -3.74
N GLN A 730 -25.05 -8.36 -4.43
CA GLN A 730 -25.65 -9.69 -4.48
C GLN A 730 -25.57 -10.26 -5.90
N GLY A 731 -25.15 -11.52 -6.00
CA GLY A 731 -24.99 -12.20 -7.29
C GLY A 731 -23.77 -11.73 -8.09
N PHE A 732 -23.63 -12.26 -9.30
CA PHE A 732 -22.56 -11.88 -10.24
C PHE A 732 -23.13 -11.00 -11.34
N SER A 733 -22.47 -9.87 -11.60
CA SER A 733 -22.75 -9.00 -12.74
C SER A 733 -21.46 -8.77 -13.53
N THR A 734 -21.61 -8.70 -14.85
CA THR A 734 -20.53 -8.31 -15.78
C THR A 734 -20.33 -6.79 -15.80
N LEU A 735 -21.37 -6.03 -15.45
CA LEU A 735 -21.42 -4.57 -15.40
C LEU A 735 -21.25 -4.06 -13.97
N ALA A 736 -20.79 -2.82 -13.82
CA ALA A 736 -20.76 -2.15 -12.53
C ALA A 736 -22.19 -2.02 -11.98
N VAL A 737 -22.36 -2.47 -10.74
CA VAL A 737 -23.65 -2.47 -10.03
C VAL A 737 -23.61 -1.42 -8.93
N GLY A 738 -24.68 -0.62 -8.82
CA GLY A 738 -24.74 0.55 -7.95
C GLY A 738 -24.02 1.77 -8.54
N GLY A 739 -23.75 2.79 -7.74
CA GLY A 739 -23.14 4.03 -8.21
C GLY A 739 -24.10 5.01 -8.89
N THR A 740 -23.54 6.04 -9.53
CA THR A 740 -24.28 7.16 -10.12
C THR A 740 -25.00 6.74 -11.41
N LYS A 741 -26.30 7.02 -11.53
CA LYS A 741 -27.06 6.73 -12.75
C LYS A 741 -26.84 7.79 -13.81
N VAL A 742 -26.98 7.42 -15.09
CA VAL A 742 -26.88 8.36 -16.23
C VAL A 742 -27.89 9.51 -16.10
N ASP A 743 -29.10 9.23 -15.62
CA ASP A 743 -30.13 10.26 -15.38
C ASP A 743 -29.68 11.26 -14.30
N ASP A 744 -29.01 10.80 -13.25
CA ASP A 744 -28.46 11.66 -12.20
C ASP A 744 -27.27 12.48 -12.72
N ILE A 745 -26.39 11.87 -13.53
CA ILE A 745 -25.28 12.59 -14.19
C ILE A 745 -25.84 13.70 -15.09
N THR A 746 -26.88 13.41 -15.87
CA THR A 746 -27.55 14.41 -16.72
C THR A 746 -28.14 15.56 -15.88
N ALA A 747 -28.73 15.22 -14.73
CA ALA A 747 -29.29 16.19 -13.78
C ALA A 747 -28.25 17.06 -13.08
N MET A 748 -26.94 16.77 -13.18
CA MET A 748 -25.87 17.62 -12.64
C MET A 748 -25.89 19.04 -13.21
N SER A 749 -26.43 19.20 -14.42
CA SER A 749 -26.64 20.51 -15.06
C SER A 749 -27.65 21.41 -14.34
N GLN A 750 -28.48 20.82 -13.49
CA GLN A 750 -29.50 21.50 -12.71
C GLN A 750 -29.04 21.77 -11.27
N SER A 751 -27.81 21.43 -10.90
CA SER A 751 -27.33 21.65 -9.54
C SER A 751 -27.02 23.12 -9.27
N ALA A 752 -27.23 23.53 -8.02
CA ALA A 752 -26.97 24.90 -7.59
C ALA A 752 -25.47 25.18 -7.38
N PHE A 753 -24.69 24.15 -7.05
CA PHE A 753 -23.29 24.28 -6.65
C PHE A 753 -22.56 22.95 -6.83
N THR A 754 -21.24 22.99 -6.99
CA THR A 754 -20.38 21.80 -7.08
C THR A 754 -19.35 21.75 -5.94
N LEU A 755 -19.30 20.63 -5.21
CA LEU A 755 -18.28 20.32 -4.21
C LEU A 755 -17.25 19.38 -4.84
N ALA A 756 -16.00 19.81 -4.97
CA ALA A 756 -14.91 18.96 -5.44
C ALA A 756 -14.14 18.42 -4.23
N ILE A 757 -14.17 17.10 -4.00
CA ILE A 757 -13.54 16.46 -2.85
C ILE A 757 -12.17 15.88 -3.27
N GLY A 758 -11.10 16.47 -2.74
CA GLY A 758 -9.73 16.23 -3.17
C GLY A 758 -9.28 17.20 -4.26
N ALA A 759 -7.99 17.53 -4.27
CA ALA A 759 -7.41 18.43 -5.26
C ALA A 759 -7.49 17.83 -6.68
N SER A 760 -7.40 16.50 -6.79
CA SER A 760 -7.57 15.80 -8.07
C SER A 760 -8.90 16.07 -8.76
N MET A 761 -9.96 16.42 -8.01
CA MET A 761 -11.31 16.67 -8.55
C MET A 761 -11.55 18.13 -8.98
N GLU A 762 -10.57 19.02 -8.80
CA GLU A 762 -10.72 20.42 -9.20
C GLU A 762 -10.88 20.58 -10.72
N SER A 763 -10.14 19.80 -11.51
CA SER A 763 -10.20 19.85 -12.98
C SER A 763 -11.60 19.54 -13.53
N PRO A 764 -12.26 18.42 -13.15
CA PRO A 764 -13.66 18.20 -13.56
C PRO A 764 -14.66 19.23 -12.98
N ALA A 765 -14.35 19.88 -11.85
CA ALA A 765 -15.18 20.97 -11.32
C ALA A 765 -15.06 22.26 -12.16
N LYS A 766 -13.83 22.61 -12.56
CA LYS A 766 -13.55 23.71 -13.49
C LYS A 766 -14.31 23.51 -14.80
N LEU A 767 -14.32 22.29 -15.33
CA LEU A 767 -15.09 21.96 -16.53
C LEU A 767 -16.60 22.25 -16.38
N LEU A 768 -17.22 21.89 -15.24
CA LEU A 768 -18.63 22.22 -14.98
C LEU A 768 -18.87 23.73 -14.87
N ASN A 769 -17.93 24.47 -14.27
CA ASN A 769 -18.00 25.92 -14.17
C ASN A 769 -17.90 26.58 -15.55
N GLU A 770 -16.91 26.21 -16.37
CA GLU A 770 -16.72 26.75 -17.71
C GLU A 770 -17.89 26.40 -18.64
N LYS A 771 -18.41 25.17 -18.56
CA LYS A 771 -19.47 24.68 -19.44
C LYS A 771 -20.84 25.21 -19.06
N LEU A 772 -21.14 25.34 -17.76
CA LEU A 772 -22.51 25.58 -17.25
C LEU A 772 -22.65 26.80 -16.33
N GLY A 773 -21.54 27.42 -15.91
CA GLY A 773 -21.55 28.53 -14.95
C GLY A 773 -21.88 28.10 -13.52
N ILE A 774 -21.76 26.80 -13.20
CA ILE A 774 -22.00 26.30 -11.83
C ILE A 774 -20.75 26.59 -10.99
N GLU A 775 -20.90 27.41 -9.96
CA GLU A 775 -19.83 27.69 -8.99
C GLU A 775 -19.40 26.43 -8.23
N TYR A 776 -18.15 26.39 -7.82
CA TYR A 776 -17.59 25.26 -7.10
C TYR A 776 -16.66 25.66 -5.96
N SER A 777 -16.47 24.73 -5.01
CA SER A 777 -15.44 24.81 -3.98
C SER A 777 -14.67 23.51 -3.90
N VAL A 778 -13.34 23.62 -3.79
CA VAL A 778 -12.47 22.47 -3.53
C VAL A 778 -12.38 22.23 -2.03
N ILE A 779 -12.74 21.02 -1.61
CA ILE A 779 -12.60 20.51 -0.25
C ILE A 779 -11.41 19.57 -0.25
N GLU A 780 -10.26 20.09 0.15
CA GLU A 780 -8.96 19.42 0.08
C GLU A 780 -8.84 18.23 1.05
N SER A 781 -9.56 18.29 2.17
CA SER A 781 -9.62 17.20 3.14
C SER A 781 -10.98 17.15 3.81
N LEU A 782 -11.40 15.93 4.15
CA LEU A 782 -12.59 15.66 4.96
C LEU A 782 -12.23 15.02 6.31
N SER A 783 -10.95 14.98 6.68
CA SER A 783 -10.48 14.39 7.94
C SER A 783 -9.68 15.40 8.73
N GLY A 784 -9.71 15.30 10.05
CA GLY A 784 -9.20 16.33 10.94
C GLY A 784 -10.31 17.21 11.48
N LEU A 785 -10.02 17.89 12.58
CA LEU A 785 -10.99 18.76 13.25
C LEU A 785 -11.28 20.01 12.39
N ASN A 786 -10.24 20.70 11.92
CA ASN A 786 -10.42 21.98 11.23
C ASN A 786 -11.01 21.79 9.83
N ASP A 787 -10.50 20.83 9.06
CA ASP A 787 -11.01 20.55 7.71
C ASP A 787 -12.47 20.06 7.76
N THR A 788 -12.84 19.26 8.76
CA THR A 788 -14.26 18.87 8.97
C THR A 788 -15.11 20.07 9.39
N ASP A 789 -14.61 20.95 10.27
CA ASP A 789 -15.31 22.18 10.65
C ASP A 789 -15.60 23.07 9.42
N VAL A 790 -14.61 23.25 8.54
CA VAL A 790 -14.75 23.99 7.28
C VAL A 790 -15.81 23.34 6.38
N PHE A 791 -15.77 22.01 6.21
CA PHE A 791 -16.77 21.31 5.42
C PHE A 791 -18.19 21.51 5.96
N MET A 792 -18.37 21.40 7.29
CA MET A 792 -19.68 21.63 7.94
C MET A 792 -20.18 23.07 7.78
N GLN A 793 -19.27 24.05 7.83
CA GLN A 793 -19.59 25.46 7.58
C GLN A 793 -19.99 25.69 6.12
N THR A 794 -19.30 25.08 5.16
CA THR A 794 -19.65 25.13 3.73
C THR A 794 -21.04 24.55 3.51
N LEU A 795 -21.36 23.39 4.08
CA LEU A 795 -22.70 22.81 3.97
C LEU A 795 -23.78 23.68 4.65
N SER A 796 -23.46 24.27 5.79
CA SER A 796 -24.36 25.20 6.48
C SER A 796 -24.65 26.44 5.63
N PHE A 797 -23.61 27.01 5.00
CA PHE A 797 -23.73 28.15 4.09
C PHE A 797 -24.57 27.81 2.86
N LEU A 798 -24.29 26.70 2.18
CA LEU A 798 -25.01 26.27 0.97
C LEU A 798 -26.48 25.93 1.25
N SER A 799 -26.76 25.31 2.40
CA SER A 799 -28.12 24.91 2.76
C SER A 799 -28.95 26.02 3.41
N GLY A 800 -28.30 27.03 4.00
CA GLY A 800 -28.93 27.99 4.90
C GLY A 800 -29.38 27.39 6.24
N ASN A 801 -29.04 26.13 6.52
CA ASN A 801 -29.40 25.44 7.76
C ASN A 801 -28.22 25.42 8.73
N PRO A 802 -28.46 25.49 10.06
CA PRO A 802 -27.39 25.32 11.04
C PRO A 802 -26.83 23.89 11.02
N VAL A 803 -25.62 23.73 11.54
CA VAL A 803 -24.98 22.41 11.68
C VAL A 803 -25.86 21.48 12.55
N PRO A 804 -26.24 20.28 12.06
CA PRO A 804 -27.05 19.35 12.84
C PRO A 804 -26.41 18.97 14.18
N ALA A 805 -27.23 18.90 15.25
CA ALA A 805 -26.78 18.60 16.62
C ALA A 805 -26.00 17.28 16.75
N LYS A 806 -26.26 16.31 15.86
CA LYS A 806 -25.50 15.05 15.81
C LYS A 806 -24.01 15.29 15.52
N TYR A 807 -23.67 16.21 14.62
CA TYR A 807 -22.28 16.52 14.28
C TYR A 807 -21.62 17.42 15.30
N GLU A 808 -22.35 18.34 15.93
CA GLU A 808 -21.80 19.08 17.07
C GLU A 808 -21.42 18.11 18.21
N ARG A 809 -22.23 17.07 18.44
CA ARG A 809 -21.90 16.00 19.38
C ARG A 809 -20.68 15.21 18.92
N GLN A 810 -20.63 14.78 17.66
CA GLN A 810 -19.46 14.06 17.14
C GLN A 810 -18.18 14.89 17.22
N ARG A 811 -18.23 16.18 16.92
CA ARG A 811 -17.11 17.13 17.07
C ARG A 811 -16.60 17.18 18.51
N ARG A 812 -17.51 17.26 19.50
CA ARG A 812 -17.13 17.21 20.92
C ARG A 812 -16.48 15.88 21.30
N ILE A 813 -16.96 14.77 20.75
CA ILE A 813 -16.36 13.43 20.98
C ILE A 813 -14.99 13.34 20.32
N LEU A 814 -14.82 13.86 19.10
CA LEU A 814 -13.52 13.91 18.45
C LEU A 814 -12.54 14.72 19.30
N LEU A 815 -12.92 15.92 19.74
CA LEU A 815 -12.09 16.75 20.63
C LEU A 815 -11.67 16.03 21.91
N ASP A 816 -12.60 15.30 22.53
CA ASP A 816 -12.31 14.48 23.71
C ASP A 816 -11.32 13.36 23.38
N GLY A 817 -11.54 12.63 22.28
CA GLY A 817 -10.63 11.59 21.81
C GLY A 817 -9.25 12.10 21.40
N MET A 818 -9.16 13.26 20.75
CA MET A 818 -7.87 13.91 20.43
C MET A 818 -7.11 14.20 21.71
N ARG A 819 -7.78 14.72 22.74
CA ARG A 819 -7.17 14.97 24.04
C ARG A 819 -6.80 13.68 24.77
N ASP A 820 -7.51 12.57 24.59
CA ASP A 820 -7.11 11.27 25.15
C ASP A 820 -5.87 10.69 24.44
N ALA A 821 -5.78 10.86 23.12
CA ALA A 821 -4.75 10.21 22.30
C ALA A 821 -3.48 11.06 22.09
N HIS A 822 -3.51 12.39 22.30
CA HIS A 822 -2.41 13.28 21.91
C HIS A 822 -1.04 12.90 22.47
N PHE A 823 -0.98 12.29 23.65
CA PHE A 823 0.25 11.80 24.28
C PHE A 823 1.05 10.81 23.43
N TYR A 824 0.34 10.03 22.60
CA TYR A 824 0.94 9.02 21.74
C TYR A 824 1.43 9.60 20.41
N PHE A 825 0.88 10.76 20.00
CA PHE A 825 1.25 11.42 18.75
C PHE A 825 2.29 12.52 18.94
N GLY A 826 2.24 13.25 20.05
CA GLY A 826 3.08 14.42 20.28
C GLY A 826 4.56 14.13 20.01
N GLY A 827 5.17 14.94 19.14
CA GLY A 827 6.59 14.83 18.81
C GLY A 827 7.02 13.59 18.02
N LYS A 828 6.11 12.67 17.67
CA LYS A 828 6.42 11.48 16.87
C LYS A 828 6.76 11.86 15.43
N LYS A 829 7.79 11.22 14.89
CA LYS A 829 8.23 11.40 13.50
C LYS A 829 7.46 10.46 12.60
N VAL A 830 6.65 11.01 11.70
CA VAL A 830 5.82 10.22 10.77
C VAL A 830 6.39 10.31 9.36
N CYS A 831 6.42 9.17 8.66
CA CYS A 831 6.63 9.11 7.22
C CYS A 831 5.30 8.77 6.53
N LEU A 832 4.96 9.52 5.48
CA LEU A 832 3.83 9.22 4.60
C LEU A 832 4.35 8.72 3.26
N ALA A 833 3.70 7.72 2.68
CA ALA A 833 3.91 7.31 1.30
C ALA A 833 2.55 6.95 0.67
N LEU A 834 1.92 7.93 0.04
CA LEU A 834 0.51 7.88 -0.35
C LEU A 834 0.27 8.61 -1.68
N GLU A 835 -0.86 8.33 -2.32
CA GLU A 835 -1.35 9.18 -3.41
C GLU A 835 -1.59 10.62 -2.91
N PRO A 836 -1.41 11.65 -3.76
CA PRO A 836 -1.38 13.04 -3.34
C PRO A 836 -2.56 13.52 -2.48
N ASP A 837 -3.82 13.24 -2.84
CA ASP A 837 -4.97 13.69 -2.04
C ASP A 837 -4.99 13.03 -0.65
N MET A 838 -4.68 11.73 -0.59
CA MET A 838 -4.60 11.01 0.67
C MET A 838 -3.42 11.49 1.52
N ALA A 839 -2.28 11.82 0.90
CA ALA A 839 -1.11 12.37 1.57
C ALA A 839 -1.42 13.73 2.20
N LEU A 840 -2.12 14.60 1.46
CA LEU A 840 -2.58 15.90 1.93
C LEU A 840 -3.50 15.74 3.15
N GLN A 841 -4.57 14.96 3.01
CA GLN A 841 -5.51 14.66 4.09
C GLN A 841 -4.81 14.07 5.32
N ALA A 842 -3.96 13.07 5.13
CA ALA A 842 -3.26 12.42 6.24
C ALA A 842 -2.31 13.39 6.96
N SER A 843 -1.55 14.19 6.21
CA SER A 843 -0.59 15.14 6.79
C SER A 843 -1.25 16.16 7.72
N ARG A 844 -2.47 16.62 7.40
CA ARG A 844 -3.19 17.64 8.17
C ARG A 844 -3.63 17.12 9.53
N TRP A 845 -4.40 16.04 9.59
CA TRP A 845 -4.91 15.53 10.88
C TRP A 845 -3.76 15.00 11.77
N ILE A 846 -2.68 14.48 11.19
CA ILE A 846 -1.49 14.06 11.94
C ILE A 846 -0.80 15.26 12.58
N ASN A 847 -0.67 16.36 11.82
CA ASN A 847 -0.15 17.61 12.33
C ASN A 847 -1.05 18.20 13.42
N GLU A 848 -2.39 18.13 13.27
CA GLU A 848 -3.33 18.54 14.33
C GLU A 848 -3.12 17.75 15.64
N MET A 849 -2.77 16.47 15.55
CA MET A 849 -2.44 15.63 16.71
C MET A 849 -1.06 15.93 17.34
N GLY A 850 -0.27 16.81 16.74
CA GLY A 850 1.06 17.22 17.24
C GLY A 850 2.21 16.27 16.90
N ALA A 851 1.98 15.35 15.95
CA ALA A 851 3.05 14.57 15.33
C ALA A 851 3.72 15.37 14.20
N GLU A 852 5.01 15.14 14.00
CA GLU A 852 5.79 15.79 12.94
C GLU A 852 5.91 14.87 11.72
N VAL A 853 5.28 15.26 10.61
CA VAL A 853 5.47 14.58 9.33
C VAL A 853 6.84 14.98 8.75
N LYS A 854 7.83 14.12 8.93
CA LYS A 854 9.21 14.38 8.51
C LYS A 854 9.39 14.25 7.00
N LEU A 855 8.77 13.23 6.42
CA LEU A 855 8.94 12.88 5.02
C LEU A 855 7.61 12.43 4.44
N THR A 856 7.24 12.98 3.29
CA THR A 856 6.13 12.49 2.48
C THR A 856 6.63 12.09 1.11
N ILE A 857 6.37 10.85 0.72
CA ILE A 857 6.58 10.35 -0.64
C ILE A 857 5.25 10.37 -1.38
N ILE A 858 5.24 10.98 -2.56
CA ILE A 858 4.12 10.96 -3.50
C ILE A 858 4.55 10.35 -4.84
N PRO A 859 3.65 9.67 -5.57
CA PRO A 859 4.00 9.04 -6.83
C PRO A 859 4.19 10.03 -7.99
N GLN A 860 3.64 11.24 -7.86
CA GLN A 860 3.69 12.29 -8.87
C GLN A 860 3.53 13.66 -8.21
N HIS A 861 4.00 14.70 -8.90
CA HIS A 861 3.77 16.08 -8.49
C HIS A 861 2.34 16.52 -8.85
N ILE A 862 1.67 17.22 -7.93
CA ILE A 862 0.40 17.93 -8.18
C ILE A 862 0.57 19.43 -7.86
N GLU A 863 -0.25 20.31 -8.41
CA GLU A 863 -0.16 21.77 -8.15
C GLU A 863 -0.20 22.10 -6.65
N ASP A 864 -0.96 21.30 -5.88
CA ASP A 864 -1.17 21.47 -4.44
C ASP A 864 -0.17 20.72 -3.54
N THR A 865 0.95 20.26 -4.10
CA THR A 865 1.97 19.53 -3.32
C THR A 865 2.49 20.34 -2.13
N ASP A 866 2.59 21.68 -2.28
CA ASP A 866 3.05 22.59 -1.22
C ASP A 866 2.09 22.65 -0.02
N LYS A 867 0.83 22.24 -0.19
CA LYS A 867 -0.18 22.22 0.87
C LYS A 867 -0.04 21.00 1.80
N ILE A 868 0.76 20.01 1.42
CA ILE A 868 1.07 18.85 2.27
C ILE A 868 1.85 19.34 3.49
N CYS A 869 1.33 19.06 4.68
CA CYS A 869 1.92 19.47 5.95
C CYS A 869 3.08 18.56 6.34
N ALA A 870 4.19 18.63 5.60
CA ALA A 870 5.39 17.83 5.82
C ALA A 870 6.65 18.69 5.73
N LYS A 871 7.72 18.25 6.41
CA LYS A 871 9.01 18.94 6.33
C LYS A 871 9.62 18.80 4.93
N ASP A 872 9.68 17.57 4.43
CA ASP A 872 10.21 17.23 3.11
C ASP A 872 9.15 16.46 2.31
N VAL A 873 8.91 16.89 1.07
CA VAL A 873 8.07 16.16 0.10
C VAL A 873 8.92 15.72 -1.08
N ILE A 874 8.89 14.43 -1.40
CA ILE A 874 9.65 13.81 -2.47
C ILE A 874 8.70 13.09 -3.42
N VAL A 875 8.83 13.38 -4.72
CA VAL A 875 8.23 12.53 -5.76
C VAL A 875 9.14 11.32 -5.94
N GLY A 876 8.66 10.12 -5.61
CA GLY A 876 9.54 8.95 -5.57
C GLY A 876 8.87 7.60 -5.31
N ASP A 877 9.70 6.66 -4.87
CA ASP A 877 9.35 5.26 -4.63
C ASP A 877 9.52 4.86 -3.16
N LEU A 878 9.00 3.68 -2.80
CA LEU A 878 9.07 3.19 -1.42
C LEU A 878 10.49 2.80 -0.98
N PHE A 879 11.42 2.67 -1.95
CA PHE A 879 12.82 2.40 -1.67
C PHE A 879 13.59 3.70 -1.31
N CYS A 880 13.11 4.88 -1.71
CA CYS A 880 13.66 6.18 -1.30
C CYS A 880 13.58 6.44 0.21
N ILE A 881 12.71 5.71 0.92
CA ILE A 881 12.37 6.02 2.30
C ILE A 881 13.53 5.58 3.19
N ASP A 882 14.34 6.55 3.60
CA ASP A 882 15.43 6.37 4.55
C ASP A 882 15.30 7.41 5.68
N GLY A 883 15.61 7.00 6.90
CA GLY A 883 15.51 7.84 8.09
C GLY A 883 14.90 7.11 9.28
N GLU A 884 14.91 7.79 10.43
CA GLU A 884 14.31 7.30 11.66
C GLU A 884 12.90 7.86 11.83
N PHE A 885 11.91 6.96 11.81
CA PHE A 885 10.50 7.28 11.97
C PHE A 885 9.87 6.45 13.10
N ASP A 886 8.84 6.99 13.72
CA ASP A 886 8.03 6.31 14.73
C ASP A 886 6.87 5.54 14.09
N LEU A 887 6.39 6.01 12.93
CA LEU A 887 5.26 5.47 12.19
C LEU A 887 5.46 5.65 10.68
N LEU A 888 5.12 4.62 9.91
CA LEU A 888 4.93 4.71 8.47
C LEU A 888 3.44 4.59 8.14
N ILE A 889 2.91 5.51 7.35
CA ILE A 889 1.55 5.43 6.79
C ILE A 889 1.66 5.28 5.28
N SER A 890 1.20 4.14 4.77
CA SER A 890 1.31 3.81 3.35
C SER A 890 0.39 2.64 2.99
N ASN A 891 0.30 2.30 1.70
CA ASN A 891 -0.44 1.14 1.21
C ASN A 891 0.21 -0.21 1.61
N SER A 892 -0.39 -1.33 1.16
CA SER A 892 0.07 -2.69 1.48
C SER A 892 1.48 -3.01 1.01
N HIS A 893 1.95 -2.32 -0.02
CA HIS A 893 3.25 -2.56 -0.64
C HIS A 893 4.42 -2.05 0.22
N ALA A 894 4.16 -1.13 1.15
CA ALA A 894 5.17 -0.64 2.09
C ALA A 894 5.50 -1.60 3.23
N GLN A 895 4.90 -2.79 3.28
CA GLN A 895 5.15 -3.75 4.37
C GLN A 895 6.64 -4.11 4.49
N ASP A 896 7.33 -4.32 3.36
CA ASP A 896 8.75 -4.67 3.40
C ASP A 896 9.63 -3.45 3.71
N THR A 897 9.24 -2.25 3.28
CA THR A 897 9.88 -0.99 3.72
C THR A 897 9.72 -0.78 5.23
N ALA A 898 8.53 -1.03 5.78
CA ALA A 898 8.27 -0.92 7.22
C ALA A 898 9.13 -1.89 8.03
N LYS A 899 9.28 -3.14 7.55
CA LYS A 899 10.19 -4.13 8.15
C LYS A 899 11.64 -3.67 8.09
N ARG A 900 12.09 -3.15 6.93
CA ARG A 900 13.46 -2.64 6.74
C ARG A 900 13.79 -1.52 7.71
N LEU A 901 12.84 -0.62 7.94
CA LEU A 901 12.98 0.51 8.86
C LEU A 901 12.68 0.16 10.32
N ALA A 902 12.20 -1.06 10.60
CA ALA A 902 11.72 -1.51 11.91
C ALA A 902 10.64 -0.58 12.51
N VAL A 903 9.71 -0.10 11.67
CA VAL A 903 8.63 0.82 12.07
C VAL A 903 7.24 0.17 11.91
N PRO A 904 6.26 0.51 12.77
CA PRO A 904 4.89 0.09 12.56
C PRO A 904 4.32 0.72 11.27
N LEU A 905 3.55 -0.07 10.52
CA LEU A 905 2.86 0.36 9.31
C LEU A 905 1.36 0.49 9.59
N TYR A 906 0.82 1.70 9.47
CA TYR A 906 -0.62 1.90 9.34
C TYR A 906 -0.99 1.88 7.87
N GLN A 907 -1.79 0.88 7.46
CA GLN A 907 -2.13 0.68 6.06
C GLN A 907 -3.25 1.61 5.63
N SER A 908 -2.97 2.50 4.67
CA SER A 908 -3.91 3.45 4.09
C SER A 908 -3.60 3.70 2.61
N GLY A 909 -4.58 4.19 1.86
CA GLY A 909 -4.47 4.46 0.43
C GLY A 909 -4.59 3.20 -0.43
N PHE A 910 -4.06 3.28 -1.65
CA PHE A 910 -4.22 2.24 -2.66
C PHE A 910 -2.88 1.54 -2.99
N PRO A 911 -2.82 0.20 -3.04
CA PRO A 911 -3.86 -0.74 -2.63
C PRO A 911 -3.74 -1.14 -1.15
N ALA A 912 -4.86 -1.18 -0.44
CA ALA A 912 -4.97 -1.75 0.91
C ALA A 912 -5.68 -3.11 0.87
N TYR A 913 -4.94 -4.22 0.90
CA TYR A 913 -5.49 -5.60 0.88
C TYR A 913 -4.93 -6.53 1.95
N LYS A 914 -3.84 -6.15 2.64
CA LYS A 914 -3.29 -6.93 3.77
C LYS A 914 -3.97 -6.62 5.11
N VAL A 915 -4.98 -5.75 5.10
CA VAL A 915 -5.89 -5.47 6.21
C VAL A 915 -7.32 -5.84 5.82
N ILE A 916 -8.13 -6.20 6.83
CA ILE A 916 -9.56 -6.51 6.68
C ILE A 916 -10.37 -5.28 7.07
N GLY A 917 -11.52 -5.06 6.41
CA GLY A 917 -12.47 -4.00 6.78
C GLY A 917 -12.14 -2.63 6.19
N ASN A 918 -11.16 -2.51 5.30
CA ASN A 918 -10.82 -1.22 4.68
C ASN A 918 -12.00 -0.59 3.91
N THR A 919 -12.83 -1.42 3.26
CA THR A 919 -13.98 -0.94 2.48
C THR A 919 -15.15 -0.44 3.32
N SER A 920 -15.36 -1.03 4.49
CA SER A 920 -16.44 -0.68 5.41
C SER A 920 -16.02 0.38 6.45
N LYS A 921 -14.77 0.82 6.40
CA LYS A 921 -14.22 1.78 7.35
C LYS A 921 -14.50 3.21 6.91
N VAL A 922 -15.21 3.95 7.76
CA VAL A 922 -15.34 5.40 7.61
C VAL A 922 -14.06 6.07 8.12
N THR A 923 -13.44 6.86 7.25
CA THR A 923 -12.25 7.66 7.50
C THR A 923 -12.56 9.16 7.52
N ILE A 924 -13.66 9.61 6.92
CA ILE A 924 -14.03 11.03 6.88
C ILE A 924 -14.92 11.51 8.04
N GLY A 925 -15.00 12.84 8.18
CA GLY A 925 -15.78 13.52 9.20
C GLY A 925 -15.24 13.33 10.61
N TYR A 926 -15.97 13.81 11.60
CA TYR A 926 -15.52 13.74 13.00
C TYR A 926 -15.40 12.30 13.50
N ARG A 927 -16.36 11.43 13.12
CA ARG A 927 -16.37 10.02 13.52
C ARG A 927 -15.25 9.24 12.84
N GLY A 928 -15.06 9.44 11.53
CA GLY A 928 -13.99 8.80 10.79
C GLY A 928 -12.63 9.19 11.32
N THR A 929 -12.37 10.49 11.47
CA THR A 929 -11.13 11.04 12.06
C THR A 929 -10.81 10.39 13.41
N LEU A 930 -11.80 10.29 14.30
CA LEU A 930 -11.64 9.64 15.61
C LEU A 930 -11.25 8.16 15.48
N ALA A 931 -11.85 7.43 14.54
CA ALA A 931 -11.54 6.02 14.31
C ALA A 931 -10.09 5.83 13.81
N ILE A 932 -9.67 6.60 12.81
CA ILE A 932 -8.28 6.54 12.29
C ILE A 932 -7.27 6.88 13.39
N MET A 933 -7.53 7.96 14.12
CA MET A 933 -6.67 8.41 15.21
C MET A 933 -6.53 7.34 16.30
N ASN A 934 -7.63 6.70 16.71
CA ASN A 934 -7.59 5.64 17.71
C ASN A 934 -6.79 4.43 17.23
N GLU A 935 -6.95 4.02 15.97
CA GLU A 935 -6.18 2.91 15.40
C GLU A 935 -4.68 3.21 15.36
N VAL A 936 -4.30 4.42 14.93
CA VAL A 936 -2.89 4.83 14.90
C VAL A 936 -2.32 4.95 16.32
N ALA A 937 -3.07 5.51 17.27
CA ALA A 937 -2.67 5.54 18.68
C ALA A 937 -2.42 4.13 19.23
N ASN A 938 -3.30 3.19 18.93
CA ASN A 938 -3.16 1.79 19.33
C ASN A 938 -1.92 1.12 18.71
N LEU A 939 -1.61 1.43 17.45
CA LEU A 939 -0.37 0.94 16.81
C LEU A 939 0.88 1.47 17.51
N LEU A 940 0.90 2.78 17.84
CA LEU A 940 1.99 3.42 18.58
C LEU A 940 2.12 2.83 19.99
N LEU A 941 1.01 2.58 20.67
CA LEU A 941 0.94 1.91 21.97
C LEU A 941 1.56 0.50 21.95
N HIS A 942 1.28 -0.30 20.92
CA HIS A 942 1.79 -1.67 20.82
C HIS A 942 3.31 -1.72 20.58
N LYS A 943 3.91 -0.71 19.94
CA LYS A 943 5.36 -0.62 19.76
C LYS A 943 6.09 -0.50 21.10
N ILE A 944 5.58 0.34 22.01
CA ILE A 944 6.16 0.59 23.35
C ILE A 944 6.24 -0.70 24.19
N LYS A 945 5.41 -1.71 23.91
CA LYS A 945 5.43 -3.00 24.64
C LYS A 945 6.46 -4.01 24.12
N LYS A 946 7.02 -3.80 22.91
CA LYS A 946 7.99 -4.71 22.28
C LYS A 946 9.44 -4.26 22.45
N GLU A 947 9.66 -2.96 22.68
CA GLU A 947 10.92 -2.41 23.21
C GLU A 947 11.00 -2.67 24.72
#